data_AF-I0FEI2-F1
#
_entry.id   AF-I0FEI2-F1
#
_cell.length_a   1.000
_cell.length_b   1.000
_cell.length_c   1.000
_cell.angle_alpha   90.00
_cell.angle_beta   90.00
_cell.angle_gamma   90.00
#
_symmetry.space_group_name_H-M   'P 1'
#
loop_
_entity.id
_entity.type
_entity.pdbx_description
1 polymer ?
#
loop_
_entity_poly.entity_id
_entity_poly.type
_entity_poly.pdbx_seq_one_letter_code
_entity_poly.pdbx_strand_id
1 'polypeptide(L)'
;MYDHLSSAQNYVLQFEGIVNAINSYSSIMKKLGDEERDALIFVEDSIMIYNPNDPSDYKSTMDLSANYSDFILEEFYIDVFKRVLSKVVKTLKSQKRIEDALKNYIEPGKDILEQRFREVKAEYMKYLKTICNVSTFENVKRNLLKSSDYSSQFEGVAISINLYKSVLERLDANYKNALDYLEKCITRANPDDSDDHEIAIHAKRNCNLLVLEANNINKFKLLLSGIVATLNAKKTIEDALKEYTKIGKDALEQKLQDIETEYKRHLKNICNVSSVDEMKSNLLSDSDYTPQFSSIATSIGLCSIILERLGDNDKEALDFIEKCITRSNPDGLNDYEIIIQMKRMKRNYDLLILDANNDISKFKRVMLGVLETLKAKKKAKNAIKKYSKPGKDVLEQRFQDIKTEYKKYLKNVFNMLSFRKVRANLLKNSNNSFQFENIVRSIGGYNNILERLDIDYRNALDYLEKCITRSNPDDPDDHKITIQVKRNYYVLMLDGNNDIDKIKSTLLGIVETLRVKEKAKDALKGYTKPRKDILEQRFQDAETEYMKHLKNIFNDSYLYDMGNNLLRTANSLSQFEGIVNSVKLYSGVLERLDVDYRNALDYLEKCITRFNPDDSNDHEITAQMTRNYDLLILDANNDIDKFKLVLLGVVETLKAKKKVKNALREYTNPGKDILAQRFKDAEAEYMRYLKGICNALYFNEMYNNLLRKTDNSSQFKSILESIHFYSFSYHNFV
;
A
#
# COMPACT_ATOMS: atom_id res chain seq x y z
N MET A 1 -24.61 -40.71 -60.14
CA MET A 1 -25.87 -40.34 -59.45
C MET A 1 -26.52 -41.52 -58.69
N TYR A 2 -26.01 -42.76 -58.80
CA TYR A 2 -26.53 -43.91 -58.04
C TYR A 2 -25.79 -44.22 -56.71
N ASP A 3 -24.66 -43.57 -56.40
CA ASP A 3 -23.92 -43.80 -55.14
C ASP A 3 -24.37 -42.92 -53.95
N HIS A 4 -25.16 -41.86 -54.19
CA HIS A 4 -25.67 -40.99 -53.12
C HIS A 4 -26.98 -41.48 -52.47
N LEU A 5 -27.72 -42.38 -53.12
CA LEU A 5 -28.95 -42.95 -52.56
C LEU A 5 -28.65 -44.06 -51.53
N SER A 6 -27.61 -44.87 -51.76
CA SER A 6 -27.16 -45.92 -50.83
C SER A 6 -26.67 -45.37 -49.48
N SER A 7 -25.90 -44.27 -49.50
CA SER A 7 -25.41 -43.63 -48.27
C SER A 7 -26.53 -42.89 -47.53
N ALA A 8 -27.41 -42.17 -48.23
CA ALA A 8 -28.55 -41.48 -47.60
C ALA A 8 -29.56 -42.45 -46.97
N GLN A 9 -29.86 -43.59 -47.58
CA GLN A 9 -30.70 -44.63 -46.97
C GLN A 9 -30.05 -45.25 -45.73
N ASN A 10 -28.74 -45.45 -45.73
CA ASN A 10 -28.02 -45.93 -44.55
C ASN A 10 -28.03 -44.91 -43.39
N TYR A 11 -27.90 -43.61 -43.68
CA TYR A 11 -28.00 -42.58 -42.63
C TYR A 11 -29.43 -42.42 -42.10
N VAL A 12 -30.46 -42.51 -42.95
CA VAL A 12 -31.87 -42.47 -42.52
C VAL A 12 -32.19 -43.66 -41.59
N LEU A 13 -31.74 -44.87 -41.92
CA LEU A 13 -31.90 -46.05 -41.05
C LEU A 13 -31.13 -45.91 -39.72
N GLN A 14 -29.94 -45.31 -39.74
CA GLN A 14 -29.18 -45.01 -38.51
C GLN A 14 -29.89 -43.97 -37.63
N PHE A 15 -30.43 -42.89 -38.22
CA PHE A 15 -31.19 -41.88 -37.48
C PHE A 15 -32.53 -42.42 -36.95
N GLU A 16 -33.24 -43.25 -37.71
CA GLU A 16 -34.43 -43.96 -37.22
C GLU A 16 -34.10 -44.89 -36.06
N GLY A 17 -32.97 -45.62 -36.13
CA GLY A 17 -32.47 -46.44 -35.02
C GLY A 17 -32.21 -45.63 -33.75
N ILE A 18 -31.56 -44.48 -33.87
CA ILE A 18 -31.29 -43.57 -32.74
C ILE A 18 -32.59 -43.00 -32.16
N VAL A 19 -33.52 -42.54 -33.01
CA VAL A 19 -34.83 -42.00 -32.57
C VAL A 19 -35.64 -43.09 -31.86
N ASN A 20 -35.59 -44.34 -32.34
CA ASN A 20 -36.24 -45.47 -31.68
C ASN A 20 -35.61 -45.77 -30.32
N ALA A 21 -34.28 -45.74 -30.20
CA ALA A 21 -33.59 -45.90 -28.91
C ALA A 21 -33.96 -44.80 -27.90
N ILE A 22 -34.00 -43.54 -28.33
CA ILE A 22 -34.42 -42.40 -27.50
C ILE A 22 -35.87 -42.57 -27.04
N ASN A 23 -36.77 -42.96 -27.94
CA ASN A 23 -38.18 -43.16 -27.62
C ASN A 23 -38.39 -44.34 -26.66
N SER A 24 -37.67 -45.46 -26.87
CA SER A 24 -37.70 -46.62 -25.98
C SER A 24 -37.18 -46.28 -24.58
N TYR A 25 -36.02 -45.63 -24.48
CA TYR A 25 -35.47 -45.16 -23.20
C TYR A 25 -36.42 -44.19 -22.49
N SER A 26 -36.97 -43.20 -23.19
CA SER A 26 -37.96 -42.25 -22.64
C SER A 26 -39.23 -42.95 -22.16
N SER A 27 -39.70 -43.97 -22.88
CA SER A 27 -40.87 -44.78 -22.52
C SER A 27 -40.62 -45.61 -21.27
N ILE A 28 -39.45 -46.25 -21.15
CA ILE A 28 -39.04 -47.00 -19.96
C ILE A 28 -38.93 -46.05 -18.77
N MET A 29 -38.21 -44.95 -18.91
CA MET A 29 -38.06 -43.95 -17.85
C MET A 29 -39.41 -43.44 -17.33
N LYS A 30 -40.39 -43.16 -18.21
CA LYS A 30 -41.75 -42.75 -17.79
C LYS A 30 -42.48 -43.80 -16.95
N LYS A 31 -42.21 -45.10 -17.17
CA LYS A 31 -42.90 -46.22 -16.50
C LYS A 31 -42.18 -46.71 -15.23
N LEU A 32 -40.93 -46.32 -15.03
CA LEU A 32 -40.16 -46.58 -13.80
C LEU A 32 -40.55 -45.57 -12.70
N GLY A 33 -40.56 -46.03 -11.45
CA GLY A 33 -40.60 -45.14 -10.29
C GLY A 33 -39.25 -44.48 -10.06
N ASP A 34 -39.19 -43.52 -9.15
CA ASP A 34 -37.98 -42.71 -8.94
C ASP A 34 -36.78 -43.56 -8.52
N GLU A 35 -36.99 -44.57 -7.65
CA GLU A 35 -35.93 -45.46 -7.19
C GLU A 35 -35.37 -46.33 -8.31
N GLU A 36 -36.22 -46.83 -9.22
CA GLU A 36 -35.75 -47.61 -10.36
C GLU A 36 -35.07 -46.73 -11.43
N ARG A 37 -35.51 -45.48 -11.60
CA ARG A 37 -34.80 -44.51 -12.46
C ARG A 37 -33.40 -44.24 -11.95
N ASP A 38 -33.25 -43.97 -10.66
CA ASP A 38 -31.96 -43.73 -10.02
C ASP A 38 -31.03 -44.95 -10.18
N ALA A 39 -31.57 -46.16 -10.03
CA ALA A 39 -30.82 -47.40 -10.24
C ALA A 39 -30.36 -47.57 -11.70
N LEU A 40 -31.23 -47.24 -12.66
CA LEU A 40 -30.88 -47.31 -14.09
C LEU A 40 -29.77 -46.32 -14.43
N ILE A 41 -29.91 -45.05 -14.00
CA ILE A 41 -28.91 -44.00 -14.21
C ILE A 41 -27.58 -44.39 -13.57
N PHE A 42 -27.59 -44.92 -12.34
CA PHE A 42 -26.37 -45.34 -11.67
C PHE A 42 -25.64 -46.49 -12.38
N VAL A 43 -26.40 -47.45 -12.93
CA VAL A 43 -25.83 -48.52 -13.76
C VAL A 43 -25.21 -47.93 -15.01
N GLU A 44 -25.91 -47.02 -15.70
CA GLU A 44 -25.43 -46.32 -16.89
C GLU A 44 -24.13 -45.55 -16.63
N ASP A 45 -24.07 -44.77 -15.56
CA ASP A 45 -22.86 -44.05 -15.16
C ASP A 45 -21.70 -45.00 -14.84
N SER A 46 -21.99 -46.13 -14.19
CA SER A 46 -20.98 -47.13 -13.82
C SER A 46 -20.35 -47.81 -15.04
N ILE A 47 -21.12 -47.99 -16.11
CA ILE A 47 -20.68 -48.68 -17.32
C ILE A 47 -20.07 -47.74 -18.36
N MET A 48 -20.56 -46.50 -18.47
CA MET A 48 -20.17 -45.56 -19.54
C MET A 48 -18.90 -44.77 -19.22
N ILE A 49 -18.44 -44.74 -17.96
CA ILE A 49 -17.17 -44.10 -17.58
C ILE A 49 -16.00 -45.02 -17.95
N TYR A 50 -15.16 -44.59 -18.90
CA TYR A 50 -13.91 -45.27 -19.26
C TYR A 50 -12.68 -44.56 -18.71
N ASN A 51 -11.63 -45.32 -18.41
CA ASN A 51 -10.32 -44.79 -18.08
C ASN A 51 -9.61 -44.34 -19.37
N PRO A 52 -9.38 -43.03 -19.60
CA PRO A 52 -8.75 -42.55 -20.82
C PRO A 52 -7.29 -43.01 -20.97
N ASN A 53 -6.66 -43.50 -19.90
CA ASN A 53 -5.29 -44.00 -19.89
C ASN A 53 -5.19 -45.52 -20.14
N ASP A 54 -6.32 -46.22 -20.31
CA ASP A 54 -6.37 -47.66 -20.62
C ASP A 54 -7.16 -47.90 -21.93
N PRO A 55 -6.47 -48.03 -23.08
CA PRO A 55 -7.11 -48.28 -24.37
C PRO A 55 -7.96 -49.57 -24.42
N SER A 56 -7.68 -50.54 -23.53
CA SER A 56 -8.47 -51.76 -23.44
C SER A 56 -9.82 -51.52 -22.75
N ASP A 57 -9.85 -50.62 -21.76
CA ASP A 57 -11.06 -50.19 -21.07
C ASP A 57 -11.98 -49.38 -21.99
N TYR A 58 -11.43 -48.60 -22.92
CA TYR A 58 -12.23 -47.90 -23.95
C TYR A 58 -12.99 -48.89 -24.85
N LYS A 59 -12.32 -49.91 -25.37
CA LYS A 59 -12.96 -50.93 -26.22
C LYS A 59 -14.02 -51.73 -25.44
N SER A 60 -13.70 -52.16 -24.21
CA SER A 60 -14.68 -52.82 -23.34
C SER A 60 -15.89 -51.94 -23.03
N THR A 61 -15.69 -50.62 -22.85
CA THR A 61 -16.79 -49.66 -22.61
C THR A 61 -17.68 -49.50 -23.84
N MET A 62 -17.10 -49.45 -25.05
CA MET A 62 -17.88 -49.40 -26.30
C MET A 62 -18.69 -50.68 -26.54
N ASP A 63 -18.09 -51.85 -26.32
CA ASP A 63 -18.78 -53.14 -26.42
C ASP A 63 -19.89 -53.26 -25.36
N LEU A 64 -19.66 -52.74 -24.14
CA LEU A 64 -20.69 -52.62 -23.10
C LEU A 64 -21.83 -51.70 -23.51
N SER A 65 -21.51 -50.56 -24.12
CA SER A 65 -22.48 -49.55 -24.53
C SER A 65 -23.47 -50.10 -25.57
N ALA A 66 -22.97 -50.92 -26.50
CA ALA A 66 -23.80 -51.63 -27.47
C ALA A 66 -24.74 -52.65 -26.78
N ASN A 67 -24.20 -53.55 -25.95
CA ASN A 67 -25.00 -54.55 -25.23
C ASN A 67 -26.01 -53.94 -24.24
N TYR A 68 -25.67 -52.80 -23.64
CA TYR A 68 -26.57 -52.05 -22.78
C TYR A 68 -27.68 -51.37 -23.61
N SER A 69 -27.36 -50.82 -24.77
CA SER A 69 -28.37 -50.26 -25.68
C SER A 69 -29.37 -51.32 -26.14
N ASP A 70 -28.90 -52.53 -26.44
CA ASP A 70 -29.76 -53.67 -26.78
C ASP A 70 -30.63 -54.11 -25.60
N PHE A 71 -30.08 -54.10 -24.37
CA PHE A 71 -30.85 -54.32 -23.14
C PHE A 71 -32.00 -53.31 -22.94
N ILE A 72 -31.79 -52.04 -23.30
CA ILE A 72 -32.84 -51.00 -23.27
C ILE A 72 -33.86 -51.19 -24.40
N LEU A 73 -33.43 -51.66 -25.57
CA LEU A 73 -34.25 -51.74 -26.78
C LEU A 73 -35.14 -52.99 -26.85
N GLU A 74 -34.69 -54.13 -26.32
CA GLU A 74 -35.37 -55.43 -26.53
C GLU A 74 -36.35 -55.83 -25.40
N GLU A 75 -36.31 -55.22 -24.22
CA GLU A 75 -37.14 -55.63 -23.08
C GLU A 75 -38.43 -54.79 -22.95
N PHE A 76 -39.55 -55.32 -23.45
CA PHE A 76 -40.83 -54.59 -23.48
C PHE A 76 -41.68 -54.69 -22.20
N TYR A 77 -41.31 -55.54 -21.24
CA TYR A 77 -42.07 -55.76 -20.01
C TYR A 77 -41.44 -55.02 -18.83
N ILE A 78 -42.09 -53.91 -18.43
CA ILE A 78 -41.62 -53.06 -17.33
C ILE A 78 -41.42 -53.81 -16.01
N ASP A 79 -42.23 -54.84 -15.74
CA ASP A 79 -42.13 -55.65 -14.52
C ASP A 79 -40.84 -56.50 -14.48
N VAL A 80 -40.36 -56.94 -15.64
CA VAL A 80 -39.08 -57.64 -15.77
C VAL A 80 -37.94 -56.65 -15.53
N PHE A 81 -38.02 -55.46 -16.13
CA PHE A 81 -37.03 -54.40 -15.96
C PHE A 81 -36.88 -53.96 -14.49
N LYS A 82 -37.99 -53.74 -13.79
CA LYS A 82 -38.02 -53.48 -12.34
C LYS A 82 -37.36 -54.60 -11.53
N ARG A 83 -37.61 -55.86 -11.91
CA ARG A 83 -37.00 -57.01 -11.26
C ARG A 83 -35.48 -57.05 -11.45
N VAL A 84 -34.98 -56.73 -12.65
CA VAL A 84 -33.55 -56.65 -12.96
C VAL A 84 -32.85 -55.59 -12.10
N LEU A 85 -33.47 -54.42 -11.93
CA LEU A 85 -32.91 -53.32 -11.15
C LEU A 85 -33.09 -53.47 -9.62
N SER A 86 -33.97 -54.36 -9.16
CA SER A 86 -34.36 -54.47 -7.74
C SER A 86 -33.18 -54.60 -6.76
N LYS A 87 -32.10 -55.28 -7.13
CA LYS A 87 -30.88 -55.44 -6.32
C LYS A 87 -29.99 -54.18 -6.33
N VAL A 88 -29.95 -53.46 -7.44
CA VAL A 88 -29.29 -52.14 -7.51
C VAL A 88 -30.06 -51.14 -6.66
N VAL A 89 -31.39 -51.10 -6.77
CA VAL A 89 -32.28 -50.27 -5.92
C VAL A 89 -32.03 -50.55 -4.44
N LYS A 90 -31.98 -51.83 -4.04
CA LYS A 90 -31.64 -52.22 -2.66
C LYS A 90 -30.28 -51.69 -2.20
N THR A 91 -29.27 -51.74 -3.09
CA THR A 91 -27.93 -51.24 -2.81
C THR A 91 -27.92 -49.71 -2.67
N LEU A 92 -28.57 -48.98 -3.58
CA LEU A 92 -28.68 -47.51 -3.53
C LEU A 92 -29.46 -47.02 -2.31
N LYS A 93 -30.50 -47.74 -1.86
CA LYS A 93 -31.17 -47.46 -0.58
C LYS A 93 -30.21 -47.56 0.60
N SER A 94 -29.33 -48.56 0.59
CA SER A 94 -28.31 -48.74 1.63
C SER A 94 -27.30 -47.60 1.57
N GLN A 95 -26.80 -47.27 0.36
CA GLN A 95 -25.92 -46.13 0.12
C GLN A 95 -26.51 -44.81 0.65
N LYS A 96 -27.77 -44.50 0.33
CA LYS A 96 -28.45 -43.26 0.73
C LYS A 96 -28.57 -43.12 2.25
N ARG A 97 -28.85 -44.22 2.96
CA ARG A 97 -28.87 -44.23 4.44
C ARG A 97 -27.50 -43.86 5.03
N ILE A 98 -26.41 -44.33 4.44
CA ILE A 98 -25.05 -43.99 4.87
C ILE A 98 -24.73 -42.53 4.58
N GLU A 99 -25.10 -42.04 3.40
CA GLU A 99 -24.93 -40.65 3.00
C GLU A 99 -25.64 -39.70 3.98
N ASP A 100 -26.90 -39.99 4.33
CA ASP A 100 -27.66 -39.23 5.33
C ASP A 100 -27.03 -39.33 6.74
N ALA A 101 -26.50 -40.49 7.12
CA ALA A 101 -25.83 -40.68 8.40
C ALA A 101 -24.51 -39.87 8.50
N LEU A 102 -23.71 -39.85 7.43
CA LEU A 102 -22.45 -39.10 7.35
C LEU A 102 -22.68 -37.59 7.30
N LYS A 103 -23.72 -37.14 6.59
CA LYS A 103 -24.11 -35.73 6.51
C LYS A 103 -24.34 -35.13 7.90
N ASN A 104 -24.94 -35.91 8.79
CA ASN A 104 -25.24 -35.51 10.17
C ASN A 104 -24.13 -35.86 11.18
N TYR A 105 -23.04 -36.50 10.73
CA TYR A 105 -21.91 -36.85 11.59
C TYR A 105 -20.96 -35.65 11.72
N ILE A 106 -20.76 -35.16 12.95
CA ILE A 106 -19.92 -33.98 13.27
C ILE A 106 -18.77 -34.32 14.24
N GLU A 107 -18.61 -35.60 14.55
CA GLU A 107 -17.65 -36.11 15.53
C GLU A 107 -16.32 -36.50 14.84
N PRO A 108 -15.27 -36.83 15.61
CA PRO A 108 -14.03 -37.39 15.07
C PRO A 108 -14.32 -38.66 14.24
N GLY A 109 -13.54 -38.85 13.18
CA GLY A 109 -13.63 -39.98 12.25
C GLY A 109 -14.37 -39.64 10.96
N LYS A 110 -14.97 -38.45 10.85
CA LYS A 110 -15.81 -38.07 9.69
C LYS A 110 -15.08 -38.25 8.36
N ASP A 111 -13.92 -37.63 8.20
CA ASP A 111 -13.15 -37.67 6.94
C ASP A 111 -12.70 -39.09 6.58
N ILE A 112 -12.44 -39.93 7.59
CA ILE A 112 -12.07 -41.33 7.42
C ILE A 112 -13.28 -42.16 6.97
N LEU A 113 -14.43 -41.96 7.61
CA LEU A 113 -15.69 -42.65 7.26
C LEU A 113 -16.21 -42.21 5.88
N GLU A 114 -16.10 -40.92 5.53
CA GLU A 114 -16.40 -40.41 4.19
C GLU A 114 -15.47 -41.00 3.13
N GLN A 115 -14.16 -41.10 3.44
CA GLN A 115 -13.21 -41.77 2.57
C GLN A 115 -13.60 -43.24 2.34
N ARG A 116 -13.92 -43.97 3.40
CA ARG A 116 -14.37 -45.37 3.31
C ARG A 116 -15.66 -45.51 2.50
N PHE A 117 -16.62 -44.60 2.67
CA PHE A 117 -17.85 -44.57 1.89
C PHE A 117 -17.58 -44.35 0.40
N ARG A 118 -16.68 -43.41 0.05
CA ARG A 118 -16.26 -43.17 -1.33
C ARG A 118 -15.57 -44.39 -1.94
N GLU A 119 -14.72 -45.08 -1.18
CA GLU A 119 -14.07 -46.33 -1.62
C GLU A 119 -15.09 -47.41 -1.95
N VAL A 120 -16.06 -47.68 -1.05
CA VAL A 120 -17.11 -48.69 -1.29
C VAL A 120 -17.99 -48.31 -2.50
N LYS A 121 -18.30 -47.03 -2.68
CA LYS A 121 -19.02 -46.54 -3.86
C LYS A 121 -18.25 -46.81 -5.16
N ALA A 122 -16.94 -46.50 -5.17
CA ALA A 122 -16.08 -46.74 -6.33
C ALA A 122 -15.91 -48.24 -6.62
N GLU A 123 -15.75 -49.07 -5.59
CA GLU A 123 -15.73 -50.54 -5.69
C GLU A 123 -17.02 -51.08 -6.31
N TYR A 124 -18.18 -50.54 -5.89
CA TYR A 124 -19.47 -50.95 -6.45
C TYR A 124 -19.61 -50.59 -7.93
N MET A 125 -19.25 -49.36 -8.33
CA MET A 125 -19.27 -48.94 -9.74
C MET A 125 -18.38 -49.86 -10.59
N LYS A 126 -17.16 -50.15 -10.12
CA LYS A 126 -16.25 -51.09 -10.81
C LYS A 126 -16.80 -52.51 -10.89
N TYR A 127 -17.47 -52.96 -9.83
CA TYR A 127 -18.10 -54.27 -9.79
C TYR A 127 -19.26 -54.36 -10.80
N LEU A 128 -20.13 -53.35 -10.87
CA LEU A 128 -21.20 -53.26 -11.87
C LEU A 128 -20.64 -53.29 -13.29
N LYS A 129 -19.60 -52.49 -13.56
CA LYS A 129 -18.91 -52.51 -14.87
C LYS A 129 -18.41 -53.91 -15.22
N THR A 130 -17.83 -54.62 -14.25
CA THR A 130 -17.29 -55.97 -14.44
C THR A 130 -18.39 -57.00 -14.74
N ILE A 131 -19.51 -57.00 -14.01
CA ILE A 131 -20.58 -58.00 -14.23
C ILE A 131 -21.40 -57.70 -15.50
N CYS A 132 -21.42 -56.45 -15.96
CA CYS A 132 -22.06 -56.05 -17.20
C CYS A 132 -21.15 -56.20 -18.43
N ASN A 133 -19.84 -56.44 -18.24
CA ASN A 133 -18.89 -56.70 -19.33
C ASN A 133 -19.03 -58.12 -19.88
N VAL A 134 -20.10 -58.36 -20.64
CA VAL A 134 -20.44 -59.66 -21.22
C VAL A 134 -20.90 -59.50 -22.67
N SER A 135 -20.83 -60.59 -23.43
CA SER A 135 -21.03 -60.56 -24.89
C SER A 135 -22.49 -60.45 -25.36
N THR A 136 -23.48 -60.48 -24.47
CA THR A 136 -24.91 -60.39 -24.85
C THR A 136 -25.75 -59.71 -23.77
N PHE A 137 -26.81 -59.00 -24.18
CA PHE A 137 -27.74 -58.32 -23.26
C PHE A 137 -28.47 -59.28 -22.30
N GLU A 138 -28.80 -60.51 -22.73
CA GLU A 138 -29.40 -61.54 -21.86
C GLU A 138 -28.46 -61.94 -20.71
N ASN A 139 -27.14 -61.90 -20.94
CA ASN A 139 -26.15 -62.12 -19.88
C ASN A 139 -26.06 -60.91 -18.95
N VAL A 140 -26.16 -59.67 -19.46
CA VAL A 140 -26.25 -58.44 -18.63
C VAL A 140 -27.45 -58.53 -17.69
N LYS A 141 -28.64 -58.84 -18.24
CA LYS A 141 -29.89 -59.05 -17.50
C LYS A 141 -29.73 -60.12 -16.41
N ARG A 142 -29.19 -61.29 -16.77
CA ARG A 142 -28.95 -62.40 -15.83
C ARG A 142 -27.99 -62.00 -14.70
N ASN A 143 -26.92 -61.28 -15.02
CA ASN A 143 -25.90 -60.87 -14.06
C ASN A 143 -26.41 -59.77 -13.13
N LEU A 144 -27.16 -58.79 -13.64
CA LEU A 144 -27.83 -57.80 -12.80
C LEU A 144 -28.84 -58.48 -11.86
N LEU A 145 -29.64 -59.42 -12.37
CA LEU A 145 -30.59 -60.19 -11.54
C LEU A 145 -29.91 -61.06 -10.46
N LYS A 146 -28.77 -61.69 -10.77
CA LYS A 146 -28.11 -62.63 -9.85
C LYS A 146 -27.14 -61.95 -8.90
N SER A 147 -26.40 -60.97 -9.36
CA SER A 147 -25.13 -60.56 -8.74
C SER A 147 -25.03 -59.08 -8.39
N SER A 148 -25.97 -58.20 -8.77
CA SER A 148 -25.83 -56.74 -8.54
C SER A 148 -26.07 -56.25 -7.09
N ASP A 149 -26.35 -57.15 -6.13
CA ASP A 149 -26.56 -56.78 -4.73
C ASP A 149 -25.22 -56.57 -4.03
N TYR A 150 -24.94 -55.32 -3.67
CA TYR A 150 -23.74 -54.89 -2.94
C TYR A 150 -24.09 -54.26 -1.58
N SER A 151 -25.34 -54.44 -1.12
CA SER A 151 -25.86 -53.83 0.10
C SER A 151 -25.05 -54.18 1.35
N SER A 152 -24.46 -55.38 1.42
CA SER A 152 -23.63 -55.82 2.55
C SER A 152 -22.35 -54.99 2.74
N GLN A 153 -21.76 -54.48 1.66
CA GLN A 153 -20.55 -53.65 1.76
C GLN A 153 -20.88 -52.25 2.31
N PHE A 154 -22.01 -51.68 1.91
CA PHE A 154 -22.53 -50.44 2.50
C PHE A 154 -22.97 -50.63 3.96
N GLU A 155 -23.55 -51.78 4.31
CA GLU A 155 -23.86 -52.13 5.71
C GLU A 155 -22.57 -52.19 6.55
N GLY A 156 -21.45 -52.65 5.99
CA GLY A 156 -20.13 -52.57 6.61
C GLY A 156 -19.70 -51.14 6.98
N VAL A 157 -20.07 -50.14 6.16
CA VAL A 157 -19.85 -48.72 6.48
C VAL A 157 -20.78 -48.26 7.61
N ALA A 158 -22.04 -48.71 7.63
CA ALA A 158 -22.98 -48.45 8.72
C ALA A 158 -22.45 -48.96 10.06
N ILE A 159 -21.93 -50.19 10.07
CA ILE A 159 -21.29 -50.81 11.23
C ILE A 159 -20.10 -49.96 11.69
N SER A 160 -19.27 -49.50 10.74
CA SER A 160 -18.12 -48.64 11.05
C SER A 160 -18.55 -47.33 11.72
N ILE A 161 -19.59 -46.65 11.20
CA ILE A 161 -20.14 -45.42 11.79
C ILE A 161 -20.62 -45.68 13.24
N ASN A 162 -21.34 -46.78 13.46
CA ASN A 162 -21.85 -47.11 14.80
C ASN A 162 -20.74 -47.46 15.78
N LEU A 163 -19.70 -48.18 15.33
CA LEU A 163 -18.53 -48.49 16.15
C LEU A 163 -17.77 -47.23 16.56
N TYR A 164 -17.56 -46.29 15.62
CA TYR A 164 -16.98 -44.98 15.93
C TYR A 164 -17.76 -44.24 17.01
N LYS A 165 -19.09 -44.13 16.87
CA LYS A 165 -19.96 -43.52 17.89
C LYS A 165 -19.80 -44.20 19.25
N SER A 166 -19.84 -45.53 19.27
CA SER A 166 -19.69 -46.32 20.49
C SER A 166 -18.34 -46.12 21.17
N VAL A 167 -17.24 -46.06 20.41
CA VAL A 167 -15.90 -45.77 20.94
C VAL A 167 -15.86 -44.36 21.51
N LEU A 168 -16.36 -43.37 20.78
CA LEU A 168 -16.38 -41.97 21.21
C LEU A 168 -17.21 -41.78 22.48
N GLU A 169 -18.38 -42.40 22.62
CA GLU A 169 -19.19 -42.34 23.85
C GLU A 169 -18.44 -42.83 25.10
N ARG A 170 -17.47 -43.74 24.92
CA ARG A 170 -16.66 -44.32 26.00
C ARG A 170 -15.36 -43.55 26.26
N LEU A 171 -15.03 -42.57 25.42
CA LEU A 171 -13.89 -41.68 25.62
C LEU A 171 -14.31 -40.41 26.36
N ASP A 172 -13.47 -39.97 27.29
CA ASP A 172 -13.59 -38.62 27.86
C ASP A 172 -13.03 -37.57 26.89
N ALA A 173 -13.24 -36.29 27.22
CA ALA A 173 -12.92 -35.17 26.34
C ALA A 173 -11.43 -35.12 25.93
N ASN A 174 -10.51 -35.54 26.80
CA ASN A 174 -9.07 -35.49 26.49
C ASN A 174 -8.71 -36.51 25.41
N TYR A 175 -9.21 -37.74 25.53
CA TYR A 175 -8.96 -38.77 24.53
C TYR A 175 -9.71 -38.51 23.22
N LYS A 176 -10.92 -37.94 23.28
CA LYS A 176 -11.62 -37.46 22.07
C LYS A 176 -10.79 -36.43 21.31
N ASN A 177 -10.23 -35.45 22.04
CA ASN A 177 -9.37 -34.42 21.45
C ASN A 177 -8.06 -35.01 20.88
N ALA A 178 -7.45 -35.98 21.56
CA ALA A 178 -6.26 -36.66 21.04
C ALA A 178 -6.54 -37.44 19.75
N LEU A 179 -7.68 -38.14 19.68
CA LEU A 179 -8.11 -38.84 18.47
C LEU A 179 -8.37 -37.86 17.32
N ASP A 180 -9.14 -36.80 17.57
CA ASP A 180 -9.40 -35.73 16.59
C ASP A 180 -8.10 -35.07 16.08
N TYR A 181 -7.15 -34.81 16.99
CA TYR A 181 -5.85 -34.24 16.61
C TYR A 181 -5.06 -35.20 15.71
N LEU A 182 -4.99 -36.49 16.04
CA LEU A 182 -4.32 -37.51 15.24
C LEU A 182 -4.92 -37.60 13.83
N GLU A 183 -6.25 -37.64 13.74
CA GLU A 183 -6.98 -37.68 12.47
C GLU A 183 -6.75 -36.43 11.62
N LYS A 184 -6.70 -35.25 12.24
CA LYS A 184 -6.37 -33.98 11.55
C LYS A 184 -4.94 -33.95 11.01
N CYS A 185 -3.99 -34.62 11.68
CA CYS A 185 -2.61 -34.71 11.21
C CYS A 185 -2.48 -35.54 9.93
N ILE A 186 -3.30 -36.58 9.78
CA ILE A 186 -3.24 -37.52 8.63
C ILE A 186 -4.19 -37.14 7.48
N THR A 187 -5.21 -36.31 7.73
CA THR A 187 -6.23 -35.96 6.72
C THR A 187 -5.79 -34.86 5.76
N ARG A 188 -4.85 -34.01 6.16
CA ARG A 188 -4.30 -32.94 5.32
C ARG A 188 -3.13 -33.47 4.49
N ALA A 189 -3.37 -33.65 3.19
CA ALA A 189 -2.31 -33.83 2.21
C ALA A 189 -1.66 -32.47 1.93
N ASN A 190 -0.33 -32.45 1.83
CA ASN A 190 0.44 -31.36 1.29
C ASN A 190 0.19 -31.33 -0.23
N PRO A 191 -0.47 -30.29 -0.76
CA PRO A 191 -0.80 -30.25 -2.19
C PRO A 191 0.44 -30.18 -3.11
N ASP A 192 1.60 -29.83 -2.55
CA ASP A 192 2.87 -29.69 -3.28
C ASP A 192 3.72 -30.99 -3.30
N ASP A 193 3.24 -32.08 -2.70
CA ASP A 193 3.93 -33.37 -2.62
C ASP A 193 3.03 -34.50 -3.13
N SER A 194 3.34 -35.02 -4.32
CA SER A 194 2.55 -36.08 -4.98
C SER A 194 2.54 -37.40 -4.20
N ASP A 195 3.57 -37.67 -3.40
CA ASP A 195 3.68 -38.90 -2.60
C ASP A 195 2.84 -38.78 -1.31
N ASP A 196 2.55 -37.55 -0.87
CA ASP A 196 1.83 -37.27 0.37
C ASP A 196 0.34 -37.65 0.30
N HIS A 197 -0.22 -37.79 -0.91
CA HIS A 197 -1.58 -38.28 -1.10
C HIS A 197 -1.68 -39.79 -0.79
N GLU A 198 -0.73 -40.60 -1.25
CA GLU A 198 -0.72 -42.05 -1.00
C GLU A 198 -0.50 -42.32 0.50
N ILE A 199 0.43 -41.58 1.12
CA ILE A 199 0.67 -41.58 2.58
C ILE A 199 -0.62 -41.28 3.35
N ALA A 200 -1.37 -40.26 2.95
CA ALA A 200 -2.61 -39.89 3.62
C ALA A 200 -3.71 -40.97 3.49
N ILE A 201 -3.80 -41.67 2.35
CA ILE A 201 -4.74 -42.78 2.17
C ILE A 201 -4.39 -43.94 3.10
N HIS A 202 -3.12 -44.35 3.12
CA HIS A 202 -2.64 -45.44 3.99
C HIS A 202 -2.85 -45.13 5.48
N ALA A 203 -2.49 -43.92 5.91
CA ALA A 203 -2.67 -43.48 7.29
C ALA A 203 -4.16 -43.46 7.71
N LYS A 204 -5.07 -42.99 6.84
CA LYS A 204 -6.52 -43.00 7.09
C LYS A 204 -7.06 -44.42 7.25
N ARG A 205 -6.62 -45.35 6.39
CA ARG A 205 -7.05 -46.76 6.45
C ARG A 205 -6.59 -47.42 7.75
N ASN A 206 -5.34 -47.22 8.16
CA ASN A 206 -4.82 -47.75 9.41
C ASN A 206 -5.54 -47.16 10.63
N CYS A 207 -5.82 -45.86 10.65
CA CYS A 207 -6.60 -45.24 11.71
C CYS A 207 -8.04 -45.77 11.78
N ASN A 208 -8.66 -46.03 10.62
CA ASN A 208 -9.98 -46.66 10.58
C ASN A 208 -9.96 -48.03 11.28
N LEU A 209 -8.99 -48.87 10.93
CA LEU A 209 -8.84 -50.19 11.53
C LEU A 209 -8.53 -50.11 13.02
N LEU A 210 -7.69 -49.14 13.43
CA LEU A 210 -7.37 -48.91 14.84
C LEU A 210 -8.63 -48.68 15.70
N VAL A 211 -9.58 -47.86 15.20
CA VAL A 211 -10.84 -47.58 15.89
C VAL A 211 -11.78 -48.79 15.84
N LEU A 212 -11.86 -49.49 14.71
CA LEU A 212 -12.68 -50.69 14.57
C LEU A 212 -12.23 -51.83 15.50
N GLU A 213 -10.94 -51.91 15.80
CA GLU A 213 -10.35 -52.89 16.73
C GLU A 213 -10.39 -52.45 18.19
N ALA A 214 -10.96 -51.28 18.51
CA ALA A 214 -11.01 -50.69 19.85
C ALA A 214 -12.05 -51.36 20.79
N ASN A 215 -12.12 -52.69 20.78
CA ASN A 215 -13.03 -53.48 21.63
C ASN A 215 -12.76 -53.23 23.13
N ASN A 216 -11.48 -53.13 23.50
CA ASN A 216 -11.06 -52.78 24.85
C ASN A 216 -10.68 -51.30 24.92
N ILE A 217 -11.59 -50.49 25.48
CA ILE A 217 -11.40 -49.04 25.58
C ILE A 217 -10.17 -48.65 26.40
N ASN A 218 -9.77 -49.44 27.41
CA ASN A 218 -8.60 -49.12 28.22
C ASN A 218 -7.31 -49.30 27.41
N LYS A 219 -7.23 -50.32 26.55
CA LYS A 219 -6.11 -50.48 25.61
C LYS A 219 -6.08 -49.36 24.58
N PHE A 220 -7.25 -48.93 24.10
CA PHE A 220 -7.35 -47.80 23.17
C PHE A 220 -6.92 -46.47 23.80
N LYS A 221 -7.34 -46.20 25.05
CA LYS A 221 -6.85 -45.04 25.82
C LYS A 221 -5.33 -45.09 26.02
N LEU A 222 -4.75 -46.27 26.24
CA LEU A 222 -3.31 -46.41 26.37
C LEU A 222 -2.58 -46.01 25.08
N LEU A 223 -3.10 -46.41 23.91
CA LEU A 223 -2.55 -46.03 22.60
C LEU A 223 -2.57 -44.51 22.35
N LEU A 224 -3.59 -43.82 22.84
CA LEU A 224 -3.73 -42.36 22.70
C LEU A 224 -3.01 -41.57 23.81
N SER A 225 -2.45 -42.24 24.83
CA SER A 225 -1.97 -41.59 26.05
C SER A 225 -0.79 -40.65 25.82
N GLY A 226 0.16 -40.99 24.94
CA GLY A 226 1.28 -40.12 24.58
C GLY A 226 0.83 -38.84 23.87
N ILE A 227 -0.20 -38.94 23.02
CA ILE A 227 -0.82 -37.78 22.38
C ILE A 227 -1.53 -36.89 23.40
N VAL A 228 -2.29 -37.47 24.33
CA VAL A 228 -2.93 -36.72 25.43
C VAL A 228 -1.89 -35.99 26.27
N ALA A 229 -0.79 -36.65 26.66
CA ALA A 229 0.29 -36.04 27.42
C ALA A 229 0.89 -34.84 26.67
N THR A 230 1.19 -35.02 25.38
CA THR A 230 1.76 -33.98 24.52
C THR A 230 0.84 -32.78 24.37
N LEU A 231 -0.46 -32.98 24.14
CA LEU A 231 -1.44 -31.89 24.01
C LEU A 231 -1.65 -31.13 25.34
N ASN A 232 -1.61 -31.83 26.47
CA ASN A 232 -1.65 -31.19 27.79
C ASN A 232 -0.39 -30.35 28.06
N ALA A 233 0.79 -30.86 27.68
CA ALA A 233 2.04 -30.11 27.75
C ALA A 233 1.99 -28.87 26.86
N LYS A 234 1.54 -29.01 25.61
CA LYS A 234 1.31 -27.88 24.68
C LYS A 234 0.42 -26.81 25.31
N LYS A 235 -0.75 -27.20 25.84
CA LYS A 235 -1.70 -26.25 26.47
C LYS A 235 -1.07 -25.51 27.65
N THR A 236 -0.31 -26.22 28.50
CA THR A 236 0.42 -25.61 29.62
C THR A 236 1.42 -24.56 29.14
N ILE A 237 2.11 -24.82 28.02
CA ILE A 237 3.02 -23.84 27.40
C ILE A 237 2.26 -22.65 26.79
N GLU A 238 1.15 -22.89 26.10
CA GLU A 238 0.31 -21.82 25.54
C GLU A 238 -0.19 -20.87 26.64
N ASP A 239 -0.67 -21.41 27.76
CA ASP A 239 -1.11 -20.64 28.91
C ASP A 239 0.07 -19.85 29.53
N ALA A 240 1.23 -20.49 29.71
CA ALA A 240 2.44 -19.83 30.21
C ALA A 240 2.93 -18.70 29.28
N LEU A 241 2.87 -18.89 27.96
CA LEU A 241 3.24 -17.86 26.99
C LEU A 241 2.25 -16.71 26.95
N LYS A 242 0.96 -16.98 27.16
CA LYS A 242 -0.07 -15.95 27.26
C LYS A 242 0.22 -14.98 28.41
N GLU A 243 0.64 -15.50 29.55
CA GLU A 243 1.04 -14.72 30.72
C GLU A 243 2.43 -14.07 30.60
N TYR A 244 3.33 -14.65 29.79
CA TYR A 244 4.67 -14.10 29.57
C TYR A 244 4.62 -12.84 28.69
N THR A 245 4.79 -11.66 29.29
CA THR A 245 4.83 -10.34 28.60
C THR A 245 6.24 -9.75 28.49
N LYS A 246 7.27 -10.55 28.78
CA LYS A 246 8.67 -10.11 28.82
C LYS A 246 9.35 -10.30 27.46
N ILE A 247 10.57 -9.77 27.34
CA ILE A 247 11.47 -9.91 26.17
C ILE A 247 11.61 -11.38 25.76
N GLY A 248 11.60 -11.66 24.45
CA GLY A 248 11.74 -13.01 23.89
C GLY A 248 10.44 -13.81 23.73
N LYS A 249 9.27 -13.23 24.03
CA LYS A 249 7.95 -13.89 23.86
C LYS A 249 7.76 -14.39 22.42
N ASP A 250 7.94 -13.52 21.44
CA ASP A 250 7.76 -13.84 20.02
C ASP A 250 8.67 -14.99 19.57
N ALA A 251 9.86 -15.13 20.18
CA ALA A 251 10.77 -16.24 19.91
C ALA A 251 10.26 -17.57 20.45
N LEU A 252 9.73 -17.57 21.67
CA LEU A 252 9.16 -18.74 22.29
C LEU A 252 7.86 -19.18 21.58
N GLU A 253 7.03 -18.23 21.12
CA GLU A 253 5.83 -18.51 20.32
C GLU A 253 6.18 -19.17 18.98
N GLN A 254 7.25 -18.72 18.31
CA GLN A 254 7.70 -19.38 17.09
C GLN A 254 8.23 -20.78 17.36
N LYS A 255 9.02 -20.96 18.43
CA LYS A 255 9.53 -22.28 18.82
C LYS A 255 8.38 -23.25 19.10
N LEU A 256 7.27 -22.78 19.68
CA LEU A 256 6.05 -23.57 19.86
C LEU A 256 5.46 -24.01 18.52
N GLN A 257 5.33 -23.10 17.55
CA GLN A 257 4.82 -23.41 16.21
C GLN A 257 5.70 -24.41 15.44
N ASP A 258 7.03 -24.27 15.56
CA ASP A 258 7.99 -25.15 14.91
C ASP A 258 7.88 -26.59 15.47
N ILE A 259 7.82 -26.73 16.80
CA ILE A 259 7.63 -28.04 17.47
C ILE A 259 6.25 -28.62 17.12
N GLU A 260 5.19 -27.80 17.06
CA GLU A 260 3.88 -28.27 16.65
C GLU A 260 3.88 -28.83 15.22
N THR A 261 4.57 -28.15 14.30
CA THR A 261 4.69 -28.60 12.91
C THR A 261 5.46 -29.90 12.82
N GLU A 262 6.57 -30.01 13.56
CA GLU A 262 7.35 -31.25 13.66
C GLU A 262 6.52 -32.40 14.22
N TYR A 263 5.75 -32.16 15.28
CA TYR A 263 4.92 -33.18 15.91
C TYR A 263 3.80 -33.69 14.99
N LYS A 264 3.16 -32.80 14.22
CA LYS A 264 2.15 -33.20 13.21
C LYS A 264 2.75 -34.14 12.17
N ARG A 265 3.95 -33.81 11.66
CA ARG A 265 4.69 -34.66 10.72
C ARG A 265 5.08 -36.00 11.34
N HIS A 266 5.51 -35.99 12.60
CA HIS A 266 5.87 -37.19 13.36
C HIS A 266 4.68 -38.14 13.52
N LEU A 267 3.52 -37.64 13.94
CA LEU A 267 2.28 -38.44 14.03
C LEU A 267 1.85 -38.99 12.67
N LYS A 268 1.97 -38.19 11.60
CA LYS A 268 1.65 -38.65 10.24
C LYS A 268 2.52 -39.85 9.84
N ASN A 269 3.81 -39.84 10.17
CA ASN A 269 4.73 -40.95 9.93
C ASN A 269 4.41 -42.18 10.76
N ILE A 270 4.02 -42.03 12.04
CA ILE A 270 3.59 -43.14 12.90
C ILE A 270 2.42 -43.91 12.27
N CYS A 271 1.50 -43.19 11.62
CA CYS A 271 0.33 -43.77 10.97
C CYS A 271 0.62 -44.35 9.57
N ASN A 272 1.73 -43.95 8.93
CA ASN A 272 2.14 -44.37 7.60
C ASN A 272 2.97 -45.66 7.64
N VAL A 273 2.33 -46.74 8.05
CA VAL A 273 2.97 -48.06 8.23
C VAL A 273 2.20 -49.16 7.52
N SER A 274 2.84 -50.31 7.34
CA SER A 274 2.30 -51.43 6.58
C SER A 274 1.17 -52.17 7.30
N SER A 275 1.10 -52.07 8.64
CA SER A 275 0.12 -52.77 9.46
C SER A 275 -0.35 -51.97 10.67
N VAL A 276 -1.56 -52.29 11.15
CA VAL A 276 -2.16 -51.66 12.33
C VAL A 276 -1.41 -52.04 13.61
N ASP A 277 -0.83 -53.23 13.69
CA ASP A 277 -0.05 -53.65 14.85
C ASP A 277 1.28 -52.90 14.97
N GLU A 278 1.93 -52.62 13.84
CA GLU A 278 3.08 -51.71 13.78
C GLU A 278 2.69 -50.29 14.23
N MET A 279 1.55 -49.79 13.76
CA MET A 279 1.01 -48.49 14.17
C MET A 279 0.75 -48.45 15.68
N LYS A 280 0.15 -49.51 16.25
CA LYS A 280 -0.09 -49.61 17.70
C LYS A 280 1.22 -49.57 18.48
N SER A 281 2.23 -50.32 18.03
CA SER A 281 3.56 -50.32 18.64
C SER A 281 4.16 -48.90 18.65
N ASN A 282 4.17 -48.24 17.49
CA ASN A 282 4.72 -46.89 17.32
C ASN A 282 3.95 -45.83 18.12
N LEU A 283 2.63 -45.95 18.23
CA LEU A 283 1.82 -45.08 19.10
C LEU A 283 2.19 -45.26 20.58
N LEU A 284 2.49 -46.47 21.03
CA LEU A 284 2.92 -46.73 22.41
C LEU A 284 4.34 -46.24 22.69
N SER A 285 5.27 -46.39 21.74
CA SER A 285 6.68 -46.03 21.93
C SER A 285 6.97 -44.55 21.68
N ASP A 286 6.35 -43.96 20.65
CA ASP A 286 6.88 -42.73 20.03
C ASP A 286 5.87 -41.58 19.91
N SER A 287 4.63 -41.74 20.41
CA SER A 287 3.62 -40.67 20.33
C SER A 287 3.77 -39.56 21.39
N ASP A 288 4.58 -39.79 22.43
CA ASP A 288 4.86 -38.82 23.49
C ASP A 288 5.98 -37.85 23.08
N TYR A 289 5.60 -36.60 22.84
CA TYR A 289 6.48 -35.47 22.50
C TYR A 289 6.56 -34.44 23.62
N THR A 290 6.13 -34.81 24.83
CA THR A 290 6.14 -33.95 26.03
C THR A 290 7.52 -33.33 26.31
N PRO A 291 8.66 -34.05 26.19
CA PRO A 291 9.98 -33.47 26.44
C PRO A 291 10.31 -32.27 25.54
N GLN A 292 9.91 -32.30 24.27
CA GLN A 292 10.16 -31.25 23.30
C GLN A 292 9.38 -29.98 23.65
N PHE A 293 8.10 -30.11 23.99
CA PHE A 293 7.29 -28.99 24.49
C PHE A 293 7.79 -28.48 25.85
N SER A 294 8.20 -29.37 26.76
CA SER A 294 8.76 -29.01 28.07
C SER A 294 10.05 -28.19 27.95
N SER A 295 10.79 -28.36 26.85
CA SER A 295 11.95 -27.50 26.56
C SER A 295 11.58 -26.02 26.46
N ILE A 296 10.34 -25.68 26.09
CA ILE A 296 9.84 -24.29 26.04
C ILE A 296 9.60 -23.76 27.46
N ALA A 297 9.01 -24.56 28.37
CA ALA A 297 8.84 -24.16 29.77
C ALA A 297 10.19 -23.84 30.43
N THR A 298 11.19 -24.69 30.21
CA THR A 298 12.57 -24.42 30.62
C THR A 298 13.08 -23.13 30.00
N SER A 299 12.82 -22.89 28.71
CA SER A 299 13.24 -21.65 28.03
C SER A 299 12.58 -20.39 28.65
N ILE A 300 11.29 -20.46 28.98
CA ILE A 300 10.54 -19.38 29.67
C ILE A 300 11.17 -19.08 31.03
N GLY A 301 11.47 -20.12 31.82
CA GLY A 301 12.12 -19.98 33.12
C GLY A 301 13.50 -19.34 33.01
N LEU A 302 14.32 -19.81 32.06
CA LEU A 302 15.65 -19.26 31.79
C LEU A 302 15.59 -17.78 31.39
N CYS A 303 14.69 -17.40 30.48
CA CYS A 303 14.53 -15.99 30.09
C CYS A 303 14.13 -15.10 31.28
N SER A 304 13.25 -15.57 32.16
CA SER A 304 12.87 -14.83 33.36
C SER A 304 14.07 -14.60 34.31
N ILE A 305 14.86 -15.65 34.56
CA ILE A 305 16.06 -15.56 35.40
C ILE A 305 17.10 -14.60 34.81
N ILE A 306 17.34 -14.66 33.50
CA ILE A 306 18.27 -13.75 32.83
C ILE A 306 17.81 -12.31 33.03
N LEU A 307 16.53 -12.02 32.77
CA LEU A 307 15.99 -10.67 32.88
C LEU A 307 16.06 -10.13 34.31
N GLU A 308 15.89 -10.95 35.33
CA GLU A 308 16.05 -10.55 36.74
C GLU A 308 17.49 -10.17 37.09
N ARG A 309 18.48 -10.78 36.42
CA ARG A 309 19.92 -10.50 36.62
C ARG A 309 20.45 -9.31 35.81
N LEU A 310 19.66 -8.81 34.86
CA LEU A 310 19.98 -7.64 34.04
C LEU A 310 19.51 -6.35 34.70
N GLY A 311 20.36 -5.32 34.66
CA GLY A 311 19.93 -3.97 35.05
C GLY A 311 19.02 -3.36 33.98
N ASP A 312 18.29 -2.30 34.32
CA ASP A 312 17.33 -1.68 33.39
C ASP A 312 17.98 -1.18 32.09
N ASN A 313 19.23 -0.69 32.21
CA ASN A 313 20.07 -0.31 31.07
C ASN A 313 20.36 -1.49 30.14
N ASP A 314 20.68 -2.66 30.70
CA ASP A 314 20.98 -3.87 29.93
C ASP A 314 19.70 -4.38 29.23
N LYS A 315 18.56 -4.30 29.92
CA LYS A 315 17.23 -4.62 29.38
C LYS A 315 16.84 -3.69 28.23
N GLU A 316 17.10 -2.38 28.36
CA GLU A 316 16.85 -1.41 27.28
C GLU A 316 17.70 -1.71 26.04
N ALA A 317 18.97 -2.09 26.23
CA ALA A 317 19.84 -2.49 25.12
C ALA A 317 19.32 -3.77 24.44
N LEU A 318 18.85 -4.74 25.22
CA LEU A 318 18.30 -5.99 24.72
C LEU A 318 17.00 -5.79 23.93
N ASP A 319 16.05 -5.03 24.50
CA ASP A 319 14.80 -4.62 23.83
C ASP A 319 15.07 -3.85 22.53
N PHE A 320 16.08 -2.97 22.53
CA PHE A 320 16.47 -2.26 21.33
C PHE A 320 16.95 -3.22 20.23
N ILE A 321 17.76 -4.22 20.56
CA ILE A 321 18.21 -5.24 19.59
C ILE A 321 17.02 -6.03 19.06
N GLU A 322 16.14 -6.52 19.94
CA GLU A 322 14.95 -7.28 19.57
C GLU A 322 14.09 -6.50 18.56
N LYS A 323 13.79 -5.23 18.86
CA LYS A 323 13.04 -4.34 17.96
C LYS A 323 13.75 -4.06 16.64
N CYS A 324 15.08 -4.14 16.60
CA CYS A 324 15.83 -3.98 15.36
C CYS A 324 15.69 -5.19 14.44
N ILE A 325 15.63 -6.41 14.99
CA ILE A 325 15.62 -7.66 14.22
C ILE A 325 14.23 -8.17 13.89
N THR A 326 13.19 -7.80 14.65
CA THR A 326 11.80 -8.26 14.44
C THR A 326 11.07 -7.53 13.31
N ARG A 327 11.52 -6.33 12.91
CA ARG A 327 10.94 -5.60 11.79
C ARG A 327 11.65 -5.92 10.48
N SER A 328 10.94 -6.49 9.50
CA SER A 328 11.44 -6.69 8.14
C SER A 328 11.87 -5.36 7.50
N ASN A 329 12.94 -5.39 6.70
CA ASN A 329 13.17 -4.33 5.71
C ASN A 329 12.53 -4.84 4.41
N PRO A 330 11.50 -4.17 3.87
CA PRO A 330 10.79 -4.61 2.67
C PRO A 330 11.55 -4.30 1.36
N ASP A 331 12.65 -3.55 1.42
CA ASP A 331 13.26 -3.02 0.20
C ASP A 331 14.12 -4.07 -0.52
N GLY A 332 13.61 -4.61 -1.63
CA GLY A 332 14.40 -5.23 -2.70
C GLY A 332 14.73 -6.72 -2.58
N LEU A 333 14.09 -7.46 -1.67
CA LEU A 333 14.23 -8.92 -1.54
C LEU A 333 12.88 -9.61 -1.78
N ASN A 334 12.89 -10.82 -2.34
CA ASN A 334 11.66 -11.61 -2.43
C ASN A 334 11.26 -12.14 -1.04
N ASP A 335 9.99 -12.52 -0.89
CA ASP A 335 9.42 -12.95 0.39
C ASP A 335 10.18 -14.14 1.02
N TYR A 336 10.70 -15.06 0.20
CA TYR A 336 11.45 -16.23 0.66
C TYR A 336 12.80 -15.86 1.29
N GLU A 337 13.54 -14.94 0.68
CA GLU A 337 14.84 -14.49 1.20
C GLU A 337 14.67 -13.65 2.46
N ILE A 338 13.61 -12.84 2.56
CA ILE A 338 13.23 -12.11 3.77
C ILE A 338 12.96 -13.11 4.91
N ILE A 339 12.18 -14.16 4.67
CA ILE A 339 11.85 -15.19 5.66
C ILE A 339 13.12 -15.88 6.18
N ILE A 340 14.04 -16.27 5.30
CA ILE A 340 15.31 -16.92 5.71
C ILE A 340 16.15 -15.99 6.59
N GLN A 341 16.30 -14.73 6.20
CA GLN A 341 17.07 -13.76 6.97
C GLN A 341 16.44 -13.50 8.35
N MET A 342 15.11 -13.36 8.41
CA MET A 342 14.39 -13.16 9.68
C MET A 342 14.56 -14.36 10.61
N LYS A 343 14.38 -15.59 10.10
CA LYS A 343 14.61 -16.83 10.88
C LYS A 343 16.04 -16.89 11.43
N ARG A 344 17.04 -16.51 10.63
CA ARG A 344 18.44 -16.52 11.04
C ARG A 344 18.76 -15.46 12.10
N MET A 345 18.30 -14.23 11.92
CA MET A 345 18.47 -13.14 12.89
C MET A 345 17.86 -13.51 14.24
N LYS A 346 16.65 -14.08 14.20
CA LYS A 346 15.93 -14.56 15.39
C LYS A 346 16.69 -15.67 16.10
N ARG A 347 17.14 -16.70 15.38
CA ARG A 347 18.01 -17.76 15.94
C ARG A 347 19.25 -17.21 16.63
N ASN A 348 19.94 -16.25 16.02
CA ASN A 348 21.16 -15.67 16.61
C ASN A 348 20.87 -14.81 17.85
N TYR A 349 19.68 -14.19 17.91
CA TYR A 349 19.20 -13.51 19.10
C TYR A 349 18.89 -14.49 20.23
N ASP A 350 18.23 -15.61 19.94
CA ASP A 350 17.96 -16.64 20.93
C ASP A 350 19.26 -17.24 21.51
N LEU A 351 20.26 -17.47 20.66
CA LEU A 351 21.60 -17.88 21.09
C LEU A 351 22.29 -16.82 21.96
N LEU A 352 22.04 -15.54 21.72
CA LEU A 352 22.55 -14.45 22.55
C LEU A 352 21.92 -14.47 23.96
N ILE A 353 20.61 -14.74 24.06
CA ILE A 353 19.91 -14.93 25.34
C ILE A 353 20.47 -16.15 26.08
N LEU A 354 20.68 -17.27 25.39
CA LEU A 354 21.26 -18.47 26.00
C LEU A 354 22.69 -18.24 26.53
N ASP A 355 23.51 -17.45 25.84
CA ASP A 355 24.86 -17.07 26.32
C ASP A 355 24.78 -16.27 27.64
N ALA A 356 23.70 -15.49 27.86
CA ALA A 356 23.45 -14.76 29.10
C ALA A 356 23.20 -15.67 30.31
N ASN A 357 22.57 -16.82 30.09
CA ASN A 357 22.32 -17.79 31.15
C ASN A 357 23.64 -18.36 31.70
N ASN A 358 24.56 -18.67 30.79
CA ASN A 358 25.84 -19.30 31.11
C ASN A 358 26.77 -18.34 31.87
N ASP A 359 26.88 -17.09 31.43
CA ASP A 359 27.75 -16.10 32.06
C ASP A 359 27.22 -14.67 31.83
N ILE A 360 26.44 -14.19 32.80
CA ILE A 360 25.82 -12.85 32.75
C ILE A 360 26.86 -11.73 32.62
N SER A 361 28.06 -11.91 33.19
CA SER A 361 29.13 -10.91 33.15
C SER A 361 29.74 -10.80 31.76
N LYS A 362 29.95 -11.94 31.08
CA LYS A 362 30.39 -11.94 29.67
C LYS A 362 29.30 -11.41 28.75
N PHE A 363 28.04 -11.74 28.99
CA PHE A 363 26.92 -11.21 28.22
C PHE A 363 26.83 -9.68 28.32
N LYS A 364 26.94 -9.11 29.53
CA LYS A 364 26.96 -7.64 29.71
C LYS A 364 28.09 -6.97 28.92
N ARG A 365 29.27 -7.60 28.85
CA ARG A 365 30.37 -7.10 28.01
C ARG A 365 30.05 -7.13 26.52
N VAL A 366 29.38 -8.17 26.03
CA VAL A 366 28.95 -8.27 24.62
C VAL A 366 27.94 -7.17 24.27
N MET A 367 27.09 -6.79 25.22
CA MET A 367 26.06 -5.76 25.04
C MET A 367 26.55 -4.31 25.29
N LEU A 368 27.76 -4.14 25.83
CA LEU A 368 28.26 -2.85 26.31
C LEU A 368 28.29 -1.78 25.20
N GLY A 369 28.75 -2.13 24.00
CA GLY A 369 28.82 -1.16 22.90
C GLY A 369 27.43 -0.67 22.45
N VAL A 370 26.41 -1.55 22.49
CA VAL A 370 25.02 -1.16 22.23
C VAL A 370 24.51 -0.21 23.31
N LEU A 371 24.78 -0.53 24.57
CA LEU A 371 24.39 0.32 25.70
C LEU A 371 25.02 1.72 25.62
N GLU A 372 26.33 1.81 25.36
CA GLU A 372 27.04 3.08 25.19
C GLU A 372 26.47 3.91 24.04
N THR A 373 26.13 3.24 22.93
CA THR A 373 25.47 3.88 21.78
C THR A 373 24.11 4.45 22.15
N LEU A 374 23.28 3.72 22.91
CA LEU A 374 21.96 4.19 23.34
C LEU A 374 22.06 5.38 24.32
N LYS A 375 23.02 5.35 25.24
CA LYS A 375 23.30 6.49 26.15
C LYS A 375 23.70 7.74 25.36
N ALA A 376 24.65 7.61 24.42
CA ALA A 376 25.08 8.72 23.56
C ALA A 376 23.93 9.24 22.70
N LYS A 377 23.11 8.35 22.13
CA LYS A 377 21.90 8.69 21.38
C LYS A 377 20.90 9.48 22.22
N LYS A 378 20.63 9.08 23.47
CA LYS A 378 19.74 9.80 24.39
C LYS A 378 20.27 11.20 24.71
N LYS A 379 21.59 11.31 24.95
CA LYS A 379 22.28 12.60 25.17
C LYS A 379 22.16 13.52 23.94
N ALA A 380 22.43 13.00 22.74
CA ALA A 380 22.31 13.74 21.48
C ALA A 380 20.87 14.20 21.22
N LYS A 381 19.87 13.33 21.42
CA LYS A 381 18.45 13.69 21.27
C LYS A 381 18.06 14.84 22.22
N ASN A 382 18.50 14.78 23.47
CA ASN A 382 18.22 15.84 24.44
C ASN A 382 18.94 17.14 24.10
N ALA A 383 20.17 17.09 23.59
CA ALA A 383 20.91 18.26 23.15
C ALA A 383 20.23 18.93 21.94
N ILE A 384 19.82 18.16 20.93
CA ILE A 384 19.07 18.67 19.78
C ILE A 384 17.76 19.32 20.23
N LYS A 385 17.00 18.68 21.14
CA LYS A 385 15.73 19.23 21.64
C LYS A 385 15.89 20.62 22.28
N LYS A 386 17.02 20.87 22.94
CA LYS A 386 17.36 22.15 23.57
C LYS A 386 17.92 23.18 22.59
N TYR A 387 18.38 22.75 21.40
CA TYR A 387 18.94 23.62 20.39
C TYR A 387 17.80 24.25 19.55
N SER A 388 17.79 25.58 19.45
CA SER A 388 16.75 26.36 18.76
C SER A 388 17.32 27.40 17.78
N LYS A 389 18.60 27.27 17.43
CA LYS A 389 19.34 28.19 16.57
C LYS A 389 19.52 27.57 15.16
N PRO A 390 20.07 28.31 14.18
CA PRO A 390 20.27 27.79 12.84
C PRO A 390 21.09 26.48 12.79
N GLY A 391 20.71 25.58 11.90
CA GLY A 391 21.28 24.27 11.67
C GLY A 391 20.60 23.13 12.42
N LYS A 392 19.49 23.40 13.13
CA LYS A 392 18.76 22.40 13.92
C LYS A 392 18.23 21.27 13.04
N ASP A 393 17.58 21.60 11.93
CA ASP A 393 16.95 20.62 11.05
C ASP A 393 17.99 19.71 10.36
N VAL A 394 19.19 20.25 10.12
CA VAL A 394 20.33 19.50 9.60
C VAL A 394 20.84 18.50 10.64
N LEU A 395 20.97 18.91 11.92
CA LEU A 395 21.36 18.03 13.02
C LEU A 395 20.31 16.96 13.31
N GLU A 396 19.02 17.29 13.20
CA GLU A 396 17.91 16.34 13.31
C GLU A 396 17.95 15.28 12.21
N GLN A 397 18.17 15.70 10.96
CA GLN A 397 18.34 14.76 9.84
C GLN A 397 19.52 13.83 10.10
N ARG A 398 20.69 14.38 10.46
CA ARG A 398 21.90 13.59 10.76
C ARG A 398 21.66 12.59 11.90
N PHE A 399 20.90 12.97 12.92
CA PHE A 399 20.50 12.07 14.00
C PHE A 399 19.67 10.89 13.50
N GLN A 400 18.71 11.12 12.58
CA GLN A 400 17.93 10.03 12.00
C GLN A 400 18.78 9.15 11.09
N ASP A 401 19.70 9.72 10.30
CA ASP A 401 20.59 8.97 9.42
C ASP A 401 21.45 7.99 10.23
N ILE A 402 22.14 8.48 11.28
CA ILE A 402 22.97 7.65 12.17
C ILE A 402 22.12 6.55 12.84
N LYS A 403 20.90 6.88 13.26
CA LYS A 403 19.96 5.90 13.85
C LYS A 403 19.58 4.81 12.85
N THR A 404 19.34 5.16 11.59
CA THR A 404 18.99 4.20 10.52
C THR A 404 20.18 3.33 10.15
N GLU A 405 21.37 3.93 9.97
CA GLU A 405 22.62 3.21 9.72
C GLU A 405 22.95 2.22 10.84
N TYR A 406 22.79 2.63 12.10
CA TYR A 406 23.08 1.76 13.24
C TYR A 406 22.11 0.57 13.33
N LYS A 407 20.82 0.78 13.05
CA LYS A 407 19.85 -0.31 12.94
C LYS A 407 20.22 -1.30 11.84
N LYS A 408 20.61 -0.79 10.67
CA LYS A 408 21.06 -1.61 9.54
C LYS A 408 22.31 -2.42 9.89
N TYR A 409 23.27 -1.81 10.58
CA TYR A 409 24.45 -2.48 11.10
C TYR A 409 24.07 -3.66 12.01
N LEU A 410 23.21 -3.44 13.01
CA LEU A 410 22.78 -4.51 13.92
C LEU A 410 22.06 -5.63 13.18
N LYS A 411 21.15 -5.32 12.25
CA LYS A 411 20.50 -6.33 11.39
C LYS A 411 21.54 -7.20 10.66
N ASN A 412 22.55 -6.57 10.05
CA ASN A 412 23.62 -7.28 9.35
C ASN A 412 24.45 -8.18 10.27
N VAL A 413 24.73 -7.71 11.50
CA VAL A 413 25.42 -8.52 12.51
C VAL A 413 24.60 -9.75 12.87
N PHE A 414 23.31 -9.61 13.14
CA PHE A 414 22.45 -10.74 13.50
C PHE A 414 22.12 -11.66 12.32
N ASN A 415 22.27 -11.20 11.06
CA ASN A 415 22.07 -12.05 9.88
C ASN A 415 23.30 -12.93 9.54
N MET A 416 24.35 -12.89 10.34
CA MET A 416 25.54 -13.73 10.13
C MET A 416 25.22 -15.22 10.34
N LEU A 417 25.86 -16.10 9.55
CA LEU A 417 25.65 -17.56 9.65
C LEU A 417 26.11 -18.19 10.98
N SER A 418 27.00 -17.52 11.71
CA SER A 418 27.63 -18.07 12.92
C SER A 418 27.45 -17.14 14.10
N PHE A 419 26.87 -17.64 15.19
CA PHE A 419 26.73 -16.92 16.45
C PHE A 419 28.08 -16.45 17.02
N ARG A 420 29.17 -17.21 16.81
CA ARG A 420 30.52 -16.77 17.20
C ARG A 420 30.92 -15.45 16.53
N LYS A 421 30.55 -15.26 15.26
CA LYS A 421 30.78 -14.01 14.53
C LYS A 421 29.86 -12.88 15.02
N VAL A 422 28.61 -13.18 15.35
CA VAL A 422 27.67 -12.24 16.00
C VAL A 422 28.29 -11.70 17.28
N ARG A 423 28.67 -12.60 18.20
CA ARG A 423 29.29 -12.28 19.49
C ARG A 423 30.57 -11.45 19.32
N ALA A 424 31.44 -11.82 18.38
CA ALA A 424 32.68 -11.09 18.12
C ALA A 424 32.41 -9.66 17.60
N ASN A 425 31.41 -9.48 16.73
CA ASN A 425 31.04 -8.15 16.22
C ASN A 425 30.36 -7.30 17.28
N LEU A 426 29.46 -7.88 18.07
CA LEU A 426 28.85 -7.16 19.19
C LEU A 426 29.92 -6.68 20.19
N LEU A 427 30.89 -7.52 20.51
CA LEU A 427 31.96 -7.16 21.44
C LEU A 427 32.92 -6.08 20.90
N LYS A 428 33.28 -6.13 19.61
CA LYS A 428 34.32 -5.26 19.04
C LYS A 428 33.79 -4.00 18.32
N ASN A 429 32.64 -4.11 17.68
CA ASN A 429 32.20 -3.18 16.64
C ASN A 429 30.81 -2.57 16.90
N SER A 430 30.11 -2.96 17.98
CA SER A 430 28.76 -2.44 18.26
C SER A 430 28.71 -1.05 18.86
N ASN A 431 29.85 -0.52 19.33
CA ASN A 431 29.92 0.82 19.87
C ASN A 431 29.95 1.85 18.73
N ASN A 432 28.81 2.52 18.55
CA ASN A 432 28.64 3.65 17.63
C ASN A 432 28.34 4.96 18.39
N SER A 433 28.70 5.04 19.68
CA SER A 433 28.48 6.21 20.53
C SER A 433 29.10 7.48 19.95
N PHE A 434 30.30 7.37 19.37
CA PHE A 434 31.05 8.46 18.78
C PHE A 434 30.23 9.26 17.75
N GLN A 435 29.43 8.60 16.90
CA GLN A 435 28.61 9.29 15.91
C GLN A 435 27.53 10.17 16.55
N PHE A 436 26.90 9.70 17.63
CA PHE A 436 25.93 10.50 18.39
C PHE A 436 26.60 11.57 19.24
N GLU A 437 27.78 11.31 19.81
CA GLU A 437 28.57 12.32 20.52
C GLU A 437 29.02 13.44 19.58
N ASN A 438 29.34 13.12 18.33
CA ASN A 438 29.69 14.12 17.32
C ASN A 438 28.55 15.11 17.09
N ILE A 439 27.29 14.69 17.14
CA ILE A 439 26.16 15.64 17.09
C ILE A 439 26.25 16.64 18.25
N VAL A 440 26.54 16.19 19.46
CA VAL A 440 26.69 17.06 20.63
C VAL A 440 27.87 18.01 20.46
N ARG A 441 29.00 17.52 19.92
CA ARG A 441 30.16 18.36 19.58
C ARG A 441 29.82 19.40 18.50
N SER A 442 29.09 19.01 17.45
CA SER A 442 28.66 19.89 16.37
C SER A 442 27.71 20.99 16.87
N ILE A 443 26.81 20.68 17.80
CA ILE A 443 26.00 21.72 18.50
C ILE A 443 26.91 22.74 19.19
N GLY A 444 27.98 22.29 19.86
CA GLY A 444 28.98 23.18 20.45
C GLY A 444 29.67 24.06 19.40
N GLY A 445 30.11 23.45 18.29
CA GLY A 445 30.72 24.18 17.18
C GLY A 445 29.79 25.20 16.53
N TYR A 446 28.52 24.86 16.33
CA TYR A 446 27.53 25.77 15.74
C TYR A 446 27.29 26.98 16.65
N ASN A 447 27.18 26.77 17.97
CA ASN A 447 27.05 27.87 18.92
C ASN A 447 28.26 28.80 18.87
N ASN A 448 29.47 28.25 18.84
CA ASN A 448 30.72 29.02 18.73
C ASN A 448 30.78 29.86 17.45
N ILE A 449 30.39 29.31 16.30
CA ILE A 449 30.30 30.07 15.04
C ILE A 449 29.32 31.22 15.20
N LEU A 450 28.11 30.95 15.68
CA LEU A 450 27.09 31.98 15.84
C LEU A 450 27.58 33.09 16.76
N GLU A 451 28.24 32.78 17.88
CA GLU A 451 28.82 33.77 18.78
C GLU A 451 29.85 34.69 18.11
N ARG A 452 30.63 34.17 17.16
CA ARG A 452 31.66 34.91 16.40
C ARG A 452 31.14 35.67 15.17
N LEU A 453 29.92 35.40 14.72
CA LEU A 453 29.24 36.15 13.65
C LEU A 453 28.50 37.35 14.22
N ASP A 454 28.55 38.48 13.51
CA ASP A 454 27.68 39.62 13.78
C ASP A 454 26.23 39.37 13.31
N ILE A 455 25.35 40.33 13.54
CA ILE A 455 23.92 40.19 13.27
C ILE A 455 23.61 39.97 11.77
N ASP A 456 24.35 40.63 10.87
CA ASP A 456 24.09 40.57 9.43
C ASP A 456 24.46 39.18 8.90
N TYR A 457 25.62 38.65 9.30
CA TYR A 457 26.02 37.29 8.92
C TYR A 457 25.13 36.22 9.57
N ARG A 458 24.65 36.41 10.81
CA ARG A 458 23.68 35.50 11.43
C ARG A 458 22.36 35.48 10.65
N ASN A 459 21.87 36.63 10.23
CA ASN A 459 20.65 36.75 9.41
C ASN A 459 20.83 36.09 8.04
N ALA A 460 22.00 36.25 7.41
CA ALA A 460 22.33 35.56 6.16
C ALA A 460 22.37 34.04 6.33
N LEU A 461 22.94 33.54 7.42
CA LEU A 461 23.00 32.10 7.71
C LEU A 461 21.60 31.52 7.98
N ASP A 462 20.75 32.21 8.75
CA ASP A 462 19.35 31.82 9.00
C ASP A 462 18.52 31.83 7.71
N TYR A 463 18.67 32.86 6.88
CA TYR A 463 18.01 32.94 5.58
C TYR A 463 18.45 31.79 4.68
N LEU A 464 19.76 31.53 4.61
CA LEU A 464 20.31 30.43 3.84
C LEU A 464 19.73 29.08 4.28
N GLU A 465 19.67 28.80 5.58
CA GLU A 465 19.07 27.56 6.10
C GLU A 465 17.61 27.41 5.63
N LYS A 466 16.81 28.47 5.70
CA LYS A 466 15.41 28.45 5.25
C LYS A 466 15.28 28.16 3.75
N CYS A 467 16.18 28.71 2.92
CA CYS A 467 16.21 28.43 1.48
C CYS A 467 16.47 26.96 1.19
N ILE A 468 17.37 26.33 1.96
CA ILE A 468 17.84 24.98 1.70
C ILE A 468 17.01 23.87 2.36
N THR A 469 16.28 24.20 3.43
CA THR A 469 15.44 23.23 4.19
C THR A 469 14.01 23.14 3.68
N ARG A 470 13.53 24.15 2.95
CA ARG A 470 12.19 24.16 2.37
C ARG A 470 12.12 23.24 1.16
N SER A 471 11.32 22.18 1.28
CA SER A 471 11.05 21.28 0.16
C SER A 471 10.09 21.92 -0.84
N ASN A 472 10.34 21.71 -2.13
CA ASN A 472 9.36 21.97 -3.19
C ASN A 472 8.44 20.73 -3.31
N PRO A 473 7.19 20.80 -2.83
CA PRO A 473 6.30 19.65 -2.85
C PRO A 473 5.90 19.20 -4.26
N ASP A 474 6.12 20.05 -5.27
CA ASP A 474 5.78 19.81 -6.68
C ASP A 474 6.92 19.14 -7.48
N ASP A 475 8.07 18.84 -6.84
CA ASP A 475 9.21 18.17 -7.48
C ASP A 475 9.56 16.86 -6.74
N PRO A 476 9.32 15.69 -7.36
CA PRO A 476 9.58 14.39 -6.73
C PRO A 476 11.06 14.11 -6.44
N ASP A 477 12.00 14.79 -7.12
CA ASP A 477 13.45 14.68 -6.86
C ASP A 477 13.94 15.62 -5.76
N ASP A 478 13.10 16.55 -5.31
CA ASP A 478 13.47 17.59 -4.34
C ASP A 478 13.82 17.02 -2.97
N HIS A 479 13.30 15.84 -2.61
CA HIS A 479 13.68 15.14 -1.37
C HIS A 479 15.16 14.74 -1.37
N LYS A 480 15.67 14.21 -2.49
CA LYS A 480 17.08 13.78 -2.62
C LYS A 480 18.00 14.99 -2.62
N ILE A 481 17.60 16.05 -3.35
CA ILE A 481 18.30 17.34 -3.37
C ILE A 481 18.37 17.92 -1.95
N THR A 482 17.25 17.94 -1.22
CA THR A 482 17.19 18.47 0.15
C THR A 482 18.13 17.72 1.11
N ILE A 483 18.26 16.39 0.99
CA ILE A 483 19.21 15.61 1.81
C ILE A 483 20.66 16.00 1.50
N GLN A 484 21.02 16.08 0.21
CA GLN A 484 22.38 16.45 -0.22
C GLN A 484 22.75 17.86 0.24
N VAL A 485 21.84 18.80 0.03
CA VAL A 485 21.97 20.20 0.42
C VAL A 485 22.15 20.35 1.94
N LYS A 486 21.37 19.64 2.76
CA LYS A 486 21.55 19.62 4.23
C LYS A 486 22.92 19.06 4.64
N ARG A 487 23.40 18.02 3.94
CA ARG A 487 24.74 17.46 4.18
C ARG A 487 25.84 18.47 3.87
N ASN A 488 25.69 19.23 2.80
CA ASN A 488 26.67 20.26 2.45
C ASN A 488 26.66 21.44 3.43
N TYR A 489 25.49 21.86 3.92
CA TYR A 489 25.40 22.85 5.02
C TYR A 489 26.12 22.38 6.29
N TYR A 490 25.98 21.09 6.64
CA TYR A 490 26.72 20.53 7.78
C TYR A 490 28.23 20.68 7.62
N VAL A 491 28.75 20.46 6.40
CA VAL A 491 30.17 20.63 6.10
C VAL A 491 30.59 22.10 6.17
N LEU A 492 29.80 23.02 5.61
CA LEU A 492 30.07 24.46 5.73
C LEU A 492 30.22 24.90 7.19
N MET A 493 29.31 24.44 8.05
CA MET A 493 29.38 24.75 9.48
C MET A 493 30.59 24.10 10.16
N LEU A 494 31.00 22.89 9.77
CA LEU A 494 32.24 22.31 10.29
C LEU A 494 33.48 23.12 9.90
N ASP A 495 33.57 23.53 8.63
CA ASP A 495 34.66 24.36 8.11
C ASP A 495 34.76 25.69 8.87
N GLY A 496 33.63 26.36 9.10
CA GLY A 496 33.63 27.64 9.79
C GLY A 496 33.88 27.60 11.28
N ASN A 497 33.67 26.44 11.92
CA ASN A 497 34.13 26.27 13.30
C ASN A 497 35.65 26.39 13.38
N ASN A 498 36.37 25.98 12.32
CA ASN A 498 37.82 26.09 12.23
C ASN A 498 38.25 27.48 11.72
N ASP A 499 37.57 28.00 10.70
CA ASP A 499 37.89 29.29 10.05
C ASP A 499 36.63 30.15 9.84
N ILE A 500 36.43 31.10 10.75
CA ILE A 500 35.25 31.98 10.70
C ILE A 500 35.30 32.95 9.52
N ASP A 501 36.48 33.35 9.08
CA ASP A 501 36.65 34.34 8.02
C ASP A 501 36.28 33.72 6.66
N LYS A 502 36.51 32.41 6.51
CA LYS A 502 35.98 31.63 5.39
C LYS A 502 34.45 31.64 5.36
N ILE A 503 33.76 31.39 6.47
CA ILE A 503 32.29 31.50 6.53
C ILE A 503 31.81 32.91 6.20
N LYS A 504 32.44 33.95 6.77
CA LYS A 504 32.07 35.35 6.48
C LYS A 504 32.20 35.67 5.00
N SER A 505 33.30 35.23 4.38
CA SER A 505 33.53 35.42 2.94
C SER A 505 32.46 34.71 2.10
N THR A 506 32.09 33.49 2.46
CA THR A 506 31.04 32.71 1.79
C THR A 506 29.65 33.33 1.93
N LEU A 507 29.34 33.93 3.08
CA LEU A 507 28.04 34.54 3.35
C LEU A 507 27.92 35.99 2.85
N LEU A 508 29.03 36.63 2.45
CA LEU A 508 29.06 38.05 2.08
C LEU A 508 28.06 38.39 0.96
N GLY A 509 28.03 37.61 -0.13
CA GLY A 509 27.09 37.82 -1.23
C GLY A 509 25.61 37.72 -0.81
N ILE A 510 25.32 36.89 0.20
CA ILE A 510 23.98 36.77 0.80
C ILE A 510 23.67 37.99 1.66
N VAL A 511 24.61 38.44 2.49
CA VAL A 511 24.47 39.66 3.31
C VAL A 511 24.17 40.88 2.42
N GLU A 512 24.94 41.06 1.34
CA GLU A 512 24.73 42.16 0.41
C GLU A 512 23.34 42.09 -0.25
N THR A 513 22.93 40.90 -0.71
CA THR A 513 21.61 40.70 -1.33
C THR A 513 20.47 40.97 -0.35
N LEU A 514 20.57 40.49 0.90
CA LEU A 514 19.57 40.74 1.93
C LEU A 514 19.46 42.22 2.30
N ARG A 515 20.58 42.96 2.30
CA ARG A 515 20.58 44.41 2.55
C ARG A 515 19.83 45.17 1.45
N VAL A 516 20.00 44.81 0.19
CA VAL A 516 19.26 45.42 -0.92
C VAL A 516 17.79 44.98 -0.90
N LYS A 517 17.53 43.71 -0.59
CA LYS A 517 16.16 43.19 -0.41
C LYS A 517 15.39 43.97 0.65
N GLU A 518 15.98 44.27 1.81
CA GLU A 518 15.28 45.05 2.84
C GLU A 518 15.05 46.50 2.37
N LYS A 519 16.00 47.13 1.65
CA LYS A 519 15.75 48.45 1.03
C LYS A 519 14.59 48.42 0.03
N ALA A 520 14.49 47.37 -0.79
CA ALA A 520 13.39 47.20 -1.74
C ALA A 520 12.05 47.04 -1.01
N LYS A 521 12.02 46.23 0.05
CA LYS A 521 10.85 46.04 0.91
C LYS A 521 10.42 47.32 1.62
N ASP A 522 11.36 48.10 2.16
CA ASP A 522 11.09 49.39 2.79
C ASP A 522 10.55 50.41 1.77
N ALA A 523 11.14 50.44 0.57
CA ALA A 523 10.66 51.28 -0.52
C ALA A 523 9.21 50.93 -0.91
N LEU A 524 8.86 49.64 -0.97
CA LEU A 524 7.50 49.18 -1.24
C LEU A 524 6.53 49.49 -0.10
N LYS A 525 6.95 49.33 1.15
CA LYS A 525 6.11 49.62 2.33
C LYS A 525 5.67 51.09 2.37
N GLY A 526 6.57 52.00 2.01
CA GLY A 526 6.29 53.43 1.88
C GLY A 526 5.51 53.82 0.62
N TYR A 527 5.36 52.92 -0.35
CA TYR A 527 4.70 53.19 -1.62
C TYR A 527 3.21 52.82 -1.53
N THR A 528 2.33 53.82 -1.65
CA THR A 528 0.86 53.66 -1.67
C THR A 528 0.24 54.15 -2.98
N LYS A 529 1.07 54.30 -4.00
CA LYS A 529 0.73 54.87 -5.31
C LYS A 529 0.40 53.72 -6.31
N PRO A 530 -0.13 54.03 -7.51
CA PRO A 530 -0.43 53.02 -8.53
C PRO A 530 0.80 52.13 -8.84
N ARG A 531 0.60 50.88 -9.28
CA ARG A 531 1.62 49.84 -9.52
C ARG A 531 2.22 49.14 -8.29
N LYS A 532 1.68 49.40 -7.10
CA LYS A 532 2.14 48.72 -5.87
C LYS A 532 2.07 47.19 -6.00
N ASP A 533 0.91 46.66 -6.39
CA ASP A 533 0.67 45.21 -6.45
C ASP A 533 1.61 44.51 -7.44
N ILE A 534 1.89 45.14 -8.60
CA ILE A 534 2.84 44.59 -9.59
C ILE A 534 4.28 44.60 -9.04
N LEU A 535 4.68 45.66 -8.33
CA LEU A 535 6.01 45.74 -7.75
C LEU A 535 6.17 44.78 -6.56
N GLU A 536 5.11 44.56 -5.78
CA GLU A 536 5.05 43.52 -4.73
C GLU A 536 5.15 42.11 -5.33
N GLN A 537 4.46 41.84 -6.45
CA GLN A 537 4.60 40.57 -7.16
C GLN A 537 6.04 40.37 -7.67
N ARG A 538 6.64 41.38 -8.32
CA ARG A 538 8.04 41.31 -8.76
C ARG A 538 9.01 41.07 -7.61
N PHE A 539 8.73 41.62 -6.43
CA PHE A 539 9.51 41.36 -5.22
C PHE A 539 9.42 39.90 -4.77
N GLN A 540 8.22 39.32 -4.77
CA GLN A 540 8.01 37.91 -4.44
C GLN A 540 8.66 36.96 -5.45
N ASP A 541 8.59 37.30 -6.74
CA ASP A 541 9.23 36.54 -7.81
C ASP A 541 10.76 36.54 -7.64
N ALA A 542 11.35 37.73 -7.40
CA ALA A 542 12.79 37.87 -7.14
C ALA A 542 13.23 37.12 -5.86
N GLU A 543 12.41 37.13 -4.81
CA GLU A 543 12.66 36.34 -3.60
C GLU A 543 12.66 34.83 -3.91
N THR A 544 11.67 34.36 -4.67
CA THR A 544 11.55 32.95 -5.05
C THR A 544 12.70 32.47 -5.93
N GLU A 545 13.07 33.25 -6.95
CA GLU A 545 14.22 32.96 -7.81
C GLU A 545 15.51 32.92 -7.00
N TYR A 546 15.70 33.86 -6.08
CA TYR A 546 16.90 33.90 -5.26
C TYR A 546 16.99 32.71 -4.30
N MET A 547 15.89 32.31 -3.67
CA MET A 547 15.84 31.09 -2.86
C MET A 547 16.22 29.85 -3.68
N LYS A 548 15.68 29.71 -4.89
CA LYS A 548 15.99 28.60 -5.82
C LYS A 548 17.47 28.60 -6.22
N HIS A 549 18.02 29.78 -6.52
CA HIS A 549 19.42 29.95 -6.85
C HIS A 549 20.36 29.48 -5.73
N LEU A 550 20.10 29.91 -4.49
CA LEU A 550 20.87 29.47 -3.32
C LEU A 550 20.76 27.96 -3.09
N LYS A 551 19.56 27.38 -3.24
CA LYS A 551 19.35 25.93 -3.11
C LYS A 551 20.13 25.15 -4.17
N ASN A 552 20.18 25.64 -5.40
CA ASN A 552 20.96 25.04 -6.49
C ASN A 552 22.46 25.09 -6.25
N ILE A 553 23.00 26.22 -5.76
CA ILE A 553 24.41 26.32 -5.39
C ILE A 553 24.76 25.28 -4.32
N PHE A 554 23.87 25.09 -3.33
CA PHE A 554 24.08 24.10 -2.27
C PHE A 554 23.86 22.64 -2.70
N ASN A 555 23.23 22.42 -3.85
CA ASN A 555 23.05 21.07 -4.42
C ASN A 555 24.31 20.58 -5.12
N ASP A 556 25.34 21.41 -5.26
CA ASP A 556 26.58 21.00 -5.90
C ASP A 556 27.24 19.83 -5.16
N SER A 557 27.70 18.87 -5.93
CA SER A 557 28.33 17.65 -5.43
C SER A 557 29.75 17.89 -4.91
N TYR A 558 30.39 18.96 -5.36
CA TYR A 558 31.75 19.35 -4.95
C TYR A 558 31.71 20.54 -4.00
N LEU A 559 32.17 20.32 -2.76
CA LEU A 559 32.20 21.34 -1.71
C LEU A 559 33.07 22.56 -2.06
N TYR A 560 34.13 22.35 -2.86
CA TYR A 560 34.99 23.42 -3.35
C TYR A 560 34.24 24.34 -4.32
N ASP A 561 33.49 23.75 -5.25
CA ASP A 561 32.72 24.49 -6.26
C ASP A 561 31.54 25.21 -5.62
N MET A 562 30.87 24.61 -4.63
CA MET A 562 29.89 25.29 -3.79
C MET A 562 30.46 26.55 -3.14
N GLY A 563 31.62 26.43 -2.46
CA GLY A 563 32.25 27.56 -1.78
C GLY A 563 32.59 28.70 -2.75
N ASN A 564 33.10 28.36 -3.93
CA ASN A 564 33.41 29.32 -4.99
C ASN A 564 32.14 29.95 -5.59
N ASN A 565 31.08 29.16 -5.80
CA ASN A 565 29.81 29.65 -6.34
C ASN A 565 29.13 30.57 -5.33
N LEU A 566 29.15 30.25 -4.04
CA LEU A 566 28.64 31.17 -3.01
C LEU A 566 29.42 32.49 -2.99
N LEU A 567 30.74 32.43 -3.16
CA LEU A 567 31.58 33.61 -3.18
C LEU A 567 31.40 34.46 -4.45
N ARG A 568 31.15 33.83 -5.61
CA ARG A 568 31.15 34.50 -6.93
C ARG A 568 29.76 34.85 -7.45
N THR A 569 28.73 34.09 -7.10
CA THR A 569 27.41 34.16 -7.76
C THR A 569 26.24 34.18 -6.79
N ALA A 570 26.44 34.17 -5.47
CA ALA A 570 25.34 34.32 -4.51
C ALA A 570 24.73 35.73 -4.46
N ASN A 571 25.28 36.69 -5.20
CA ASN A 571 24.73 38.04 -5.30
C ASN A 571 23.63 38.11 -6.37
N SER A 572 22.40 38.44 -5.95
CA SER A 572 21.30 38.77 -6.88
C SER A 572 20.82 40.20 -6.65
N LEU A 573 21.78 41.13 -6.58
CA LEU A 573 21.52 42.53 -6.22
C LEU A 573 20.62 43.22 -7.25
N SER A 574 20.87 42.97 -8.54
CA SER A 574 20.24 43.69 -9.65
C SER A 574 18.71 43.55 -9.66
N GLN A 575 18.17 42.41 -9.24
CA GLN A 575 16.73 42.17 -9.19
C GLN A 575 16.05 43.05 -8.14
N PHE A 576 16.60 43.12 -6.92
CA PHE A 576 16.06 43.96 -5.85
C PHE A 576 16.38 45.45 -6.04
N GLU A 577 17.54 45.81 -6.59
CA GLU A 577 17.87 47.19 -6.97
C GLU A 577 16.92 47.70 -8.06
N GLY A 578 16.55 46.85 -9.01
CA GLY A 578 15.55 47.17 -10.03
C GLY A 578 14.20 47.59 -9.44
N ILE A 579 13.78 46.98 -8.33
CA ILE A 579 12.56 47.35 -7.61
C ILE A 579 12.71 48.71 -6.93
N VAL A 580 13.82 48.95 -6.21
CA VAL A 580 14.09 50.25 -5.57
C VAL A 580 14.08 51.37 -6.61
N ASN A 581 14.77 51.17 -7.74
CA ASN A 581 14.84 52.13 -8.84
C ASN A 581 13.49 52.36 -9.48
N SER A 582 12.69 51.30 -9.64
CA SER A 582 11.31 51.41 -10.13
C SER A 582 10.48 52.29 -9.20
N VAL A 583 10.42 51.98 -7.90
CA VAL A 583 9.66 52.77 -6.91
C VAL A 583 10.03 54.26 -6.95
N LYS A 584 11.33 54.55 -7.06
CA LYS A 584 11.85 55.92 -7.18
C LYS A 584 11.39 56.60 -8.49
N LEU A 585 11.49 55.90 -9.62
CA LEU A 585 11.06 56.38 -10.93
C LEU A 585 9.56 56.73 -10.94
N TYR A 586 8.69 55.80 -10.51
CA TYR A 586 7.25 56.03 -10.46
C TYR A 586 6.89 57.18 -9.52
N SER A 587 7.53 57.24 -8.34
CA SER A 587 7.26 58.31 -7.37
C SER A 587 7.60 59.69 -7.93
N GLY A 588 8.74 59.82 -8.61
CA GLY A 588 9.19 61.07 -9.23
C GLY A 588 8.29 61.53 -10.37
N VAL A 589 7.82 60.61 -11.22
CA VAL A 589 6.84 60.94 -12.28
C VAL A 589 5.53 61.43 -11.66
N LEU A 590 5.00 60.72 -10.67
CA LEU A 590 3.73 61.06 -10.03
C LEU A 590 3.79 62.43 -9.32
N GLU A 591 4.90 62.77 -8.68
CA GLU A 591 5.09 64.08 -8.02
C GLU A 591 4.98 65.26 -8.97
N ARG A 592 5.37 65.09 -10.25
CA ARG A 592 5.32 66.12 -11.29
C ARG A 592 3.96 66.23 -12.00
N LEU A 593 3.02 65.31 -11.71
CA LEU A 593 1.65 65.34 -12.21
C LEU A 593 0.70 65.96 -11.18
N ASP A 594 -0.29 66.72 -11.66
CA ASP A 594 -1.42 67.17 -10.82
C ASP A 594 -2.44 66.05 -10.59
N VAL A 595 -3.47 66.34 -9.78
CA VAL A 595 -4.47 65.36 -9.37
C VAL A 595 -5.27 64.76 -10.53
N ASP A 596 -5.56 65.53 -11.58
CA ASP A 596 -6.36 65.06 -12.70
C ASP A 596 -5.55 64.08 -13.55
N TYR A 597 -4.29 64.40 -13.84
CA TYR A 597 -3.40 63.50 -14.57
C TYR A 597 -3.02 62.26 -13.75
N ARG A 598 -2.86 62.36 -12.43
CA ARG A 598 -2.66 61.18 -11.56
C ARG A 598 -3.86 60.25 -11.61
N ASN A 599 -5.08 60.78 -11.57
CA ASN A 599 -6.30 60.00 -11.68
C ASN A 599 -6.43 59.32 -13.05
N ALA A 600 -6.04 60.02 -14.12
CA ALA A 600 -6.02 59.45 -15.47
C ALA A 600 -5.00 58.32 -15.61
N LEU A 601 -3.81 58.47 -15.02
CA LEU A 601 -2.78 57.44 -15.02
C LEU A 601 -3.20 56.19 -14.21
N ASP A 602 -3.79 56.38 -13.04
CA ASP A 602 -4.36 55.30 -12.22
C ASP A 602 -5.49 54.57 -12.96
N TYR A 603 -6.36 55.32 -13.65
CA TYR A 603 -7.43 54.73 -14.45
C TYR A 603 -6.89 53.93 -15.65
N LEU A 604 -5.89 54.45 -16.35
CA LEU A 604 -5.24 53.77 -17.47
C LEU A 604 -4.58 52.46 -17.02
N GLU A 605 -3.88 52.48 -15.88
CA GLU A 605 -3.28 51.28 -15.30
C GLU A 605 -4.34 50.21 -14.99
N LYS A 606 -5.44 50.58 -14.33
CA LYS A 606 -6.55 49.67 -14.04
C LYS A 606 -7.17 49.05 -15.30
N CYS A 607 -7.17 49.77 -16.43
CA CYS A 607 -7.64 49.21 -17.70
C CYS A 607 -6.68 48.16 -18.26
N ILE A 608 -5.37 48.33 -18.05
CA ILE A 608 -4.33 47.41 -18.52
C ILE A 608 -4.25 46.16 -17.64
N THR A 609 -4.38 46.31 -16.32
CA THR A 609 -4.14 45.24 -15.34
C THR A 609 -5.37 44.37 -15.03
N ARG A 610 -6.56 44.76 -15.50
CA ARG A 610 -7.78 43.97 -15.29
C ARG A 610 -7.79 42.71 -16.14
N PHE A 611 -7.60 41.58 -15.46
CA PHE A 611 -7.58 40.23 -16.03
C PHE A 611 -8.98 39.73 -16.41
N ASN A 612 -9.09 39.07 -17.55
CA ASN A 612 -10.23 38.26 -17.94
C ASN A 612 -9.88 36.77 -17.75
N PRO A 613 -10.38 36.10 -16.69
CA PRO A 613 -10.01 34.73 -16.38
C PRO A 613 -10.48 33.68 -17.39
N ASP A 614 -11.37 34.06 -18.32
CA ASP A 614 -11.92 33.17 -19.34
C ASP A 614 -11.13 33.18 -20.68
N ASP A 615 -10.02 33.94 -20.78
CA ASP A 615 -9.19 34.01 -22.00
C ASP A 615 -7.75 33.54 -21.71
N SER A 616 -7.38 32.39 -22.28
CA SER A 616 -6.06 31.76 -22.08
C SER A 616 -4.88 32.59 -22.63
N ASN A 617 -5.13 33.55 -23.52
CA ASN A 617 -4.10 34.44 -24.06
C ASN A 617 -3.97 35.78 -23.28
N ASP A 618 -4.86 36.08 -22.34
CA ASP A 618 -4.88 37.38 -21.65
C ASP A 618 -3.65 37.60 -20.76
N HIS A 619 -2.97 36.53 -20.31
CA HIS A 619 -1.72 36.64 -19.53
C HIS A 619 -0.55 37.19 -20.37
N GLU A 620 -0.36 36.68 -21.59
CA GLU A 620 0.73 37.14 -22.47
C GLU A 620 0.50 38.58 -22.94
N ILE A 621 -0.74 38.90 -23.28
CA ILE A 621 -1.19 40.25 -23.66
C ILE A 621 -0.98 41.23 -22.50
N THR A 622 -1.36 40.86 -21.28
CA THR A 622 -1.16 41.71 -20.08
C THR A 622 0.33 41.91 -19.76
N ALA A 623 1.16 40.88 -19.90
CA ALA A 623 2.61 41.00 -19.71
C ALA A 623 3.23 41.98 -20.72
N GLN A 624 2.81 41.91 -21.99
CA GLN A 624 3.30 42.81 -23.04
C GLN A 624 2.85 44.26 -22.81
N MET A 625 1.57 44.49 -22.50
CA MET A 625 1.08 45.84 -22.18
C MET A 625 1.78 46.43 -20.95
N THR A 626 2.07 45.60 -19.94
CA THR A 626 2.82 46.01 -18.74
C THR A 626 4.24 46.47 -19.10
N ARG A 627 4.92 45.80 -20.04
CA ARG A 627 6.25 46.23 -20.53
C ARG A 627 6.19 47.58 -21.24
N ASN A 628 5.21 47.77 -22.13
CA ASN A 628 5.05 49.04 -22.84
C ASN A 628 4.64 50.18 -21.90
N TYR A 629 3.88 49.90 -20.86
CA TYR A 629 3.57 50.85 -19.80
C TYR A 629 4.82 51.27 -19.01
N ASP A 630 5.76 50.36 -18.73
CA ASP A 630 7.02 50.71 -18.07
C ASP A 630 7.86 51.67 -18.92
N LEU A 631 7.90 51.44 -20.23
CA LEU A 631 8.55 52.34 -21.18
C LEU A 631 7.86 53.71 -21.25
N LEU A 632 6.53 53.75 -21.15
CA LEU A 632 5.76 54.98 -21.11
C LEU A 632 6.12 55.84 -19.88
N ILE A 633 6.34 55.21 -18.73
CA ILE A 633 6.71 55.91 -17.49
C ILE A 633 8.17 56.38 -17.54
N LEU A 634 9.05 55.61 -18.18
CA LEU A 634 10.41 56.04 -18.44
C LEU A 634 10.45 57.27 -19.36
N ASP A 635 9.65 57.30 -20.43
CA ASP A 635 9.49 58.47 -21.31
C ASP A 635 8.94 59.68 -20.53
N ALA A 636 7.96 59.46 -19.66
CA ALA A 636 7.39 60.50 -18.79
C ALA A 636 8.40 61.13 -17.84
N ASN A 637 9.38 60.35 -17.37
CA ASN A 637 10.44 60.88 -16.52
C ASN A 637 11.34 61.86 -17.28
N ASN A 638 11.53 61.65 -18.59
CA ASN A 638 12.33 62.52 -19.46
C ASN A 638 11.55 63.78 -19.86
N ASP A 639 10.29 63.66 -20.27
CA ASP A 639 9.45 64.78 -20.70
C ASP A 639 8.02 64.65 -20.16
N ILE A 640 7.77 65.33 -19.02
CA ILE A 640 6.49 65.27 -18.33
C ILE A 640 5.38 65.98 -19.08
N ASP A 641 5.70 67.03 -19.85
CA ASP A 641 4.68 67.84 -20.53
C ASP A 641 4.18 67.11 -21.78
N LYS A 642 5.07 66.44 -22.50
CA LYS A 642 4.70 65.51 -23.56
C LYS A 642 3.88 64.34 -23.02
N PHE A 643 4.22 63.81 -21.85
CA PHE A 643 3.43 62.76 -21.20
C PHE A 643 2.03 63.21 -20.79
N LYS A 644 1.86 64.45 -20.31
CA LYS A 644 0.52 65.02 -20.03
C LYS A 644 -0.36 65.03 -21.28
N LEU A 645 0.20 65.30 -22.46
CA LEU A 645 -0.56 65.23 -23.72
C LEU A 645 -1.09 63.81 -24.01
N VAL A 646 -0.29 62.78 -23.69
CA VAL A 646 -0.70 61.37 -23.85
C VAL A 646 -1.87 61.01 -22.93
N LEU A 647 -1.91 61.56 -21.72
CA LEU A 647 -2.99 61.32 -20.74
C LEU A 647 -4.20 62.24 -20.92
N LEU A 648 -4.11 63.29 -21.75
CA LEU A 648 -5.12 64.34 -21.85
C LEU A 648 -6.51 63.81 -22.24
N GLY A 649 -6.58 62.91 -23.22
CA GLY A 649 -7.87 62.32 -23.63
C GLY A 649 -8.53 61.48 -22.53
N VAL A 650 -7.73 60.80 -21.70
CA VAL A 650 -8.22 60.09 -20.51
C VAL A 650 -8.72 61.08 -19.45
N VAL A 651 -7.98 62.16 -19.20
CA VAL A 651 -8.41 63.22 -18.27
C VAL A 651 -9.77 63.80 -18.67
N GLU A 652 -9.93 64.20 -19.94
CA GLU A 652 -11.19 64.79 -20.43
C GLU A 652 -12.36 63.81 -20.35
N THR A 653 -12.12 62.53 -20.64
CA THR A 653 -13.14 61.49 -20.52
C THR A 653 -13.54 61.26 -19.06
N LEU A 654 -12.59 61.22 -18.12
CA LEU A 654 -12.88 61.08 -16.68
C LEU A 654 -13.60 62.31 -16.11
N LYS A 655 -13.29 63.52 -16.58
CA LYS A 655 -14.04 64.75 -16.22
C LYS A 655 -15.49 64.67 -16.69
N ALA A 656 -15.74 64.26 -17.93
CA ALA A 656 -17.09 64.07 -18.46
C ALA A 656 -17.86 62.99 -17.67
N LYS A 657 -17.22 61.85 -17.41
CA LYS A 657 -17.74 60.78 -16.55
C LYS A 657 -18.13 61.26 -15.15
N LYS A 658 -17.30 62.08 -14.50
CA LYS A 658 -17.59 62.65 -13.18
C LYS A 658 -18.82 63.56 -13.20
N LYS A 659 -18.99 64.37 -14.26
CA LYS A 659 -20.19 65.22 -14.44
C LYS A 659 -21.46 64.39 -14.54
N VAL A 660 -21.45 63.31 -15.34
CA VAL A 660 -22.59 62.38 -15.45
C VAL A 660 -22.89 61.72 -14.10
N LYS A 661 -21.86 61.23 -13.40
CA LYS A 661 -22.03 60.58 -12.09
C LYS A 661 -22.70 61.51 -11.07
N ASN A 662 -22.32 62.78 -11.05
CA ASN A 662 -22.94 63.79 -10.19
C ASN A 662 -24.38 64.05 -10.60
N ALA A 663 -24.65 64.27 -11.89
CA ALA A 663 -26.00 64.49 -12.41
C ALA A 663 -26.94 63.31 -12.13
N LEU A 664 -26.46 62.06 -12.27
CA LEU A 664 -27.22 60.85 -11.92
C LEU A 664 -27.54 60.75 -10.43
N ARG A 665 -26.66 61.24 -9.56
CA ARG A 665 -26.88 61.25 -8.11
C ARG A 665 -28.07 62.15 -7.75
N GLU A 666 -28.14 63.31 -8.40
CA GLU A 666 -29.18 64.33 -8.21
C GLU A 666 -30.49 64.01 -8.94
N TYR A 667 -30.45 63.18 -9.99
CA TYR A 667 -31.64 62.77 -10.73
C TYR A 667 -32.54 61.82 -9.90
N THR A 668 -33.78 62.23 -9.61
CA THR A 668 -34.76 61.45 -8.81
C THR A 668 -35.98 60.97 -9.60
N ASN A 669 -36.02 61.22 -10.90
CA ASN A 669 -37.20 60.95 -11.74
C ASN A 669 -37.22 59.49 -12.25
N PRO A 670 -38.37 59.01 -12.78
CA PRO A 670 -38.46 57.70 -13.42
C PRO A 670 -37.40 57.51 -14.53
N GLY A 671 -36.94 56.26 -14.71
CA GLY A 671 -35.90 55.92 -15.68
C GLY A 671 -34.45 56.09 -15.17
N LYS A 672 -34.26 56.48 -13.89
CA LYS A 672 -32.93 56.54 -13.24
C LYS A 672 -32.12 55.26 -13.42
N ASP A 673 -32.75 54.10 -13.28
CA ASP A 673 -32.08 52.80 -13.40
C ASP A 673 -31.59 52.53 -14.84
N ILE A 674 -32.32 52.99 -15.86
CA ILE A 674 -31.92 52.87 -17.27
C ILE A 674 -30.70 53.77 -17.55
N LEU A 675 -30.72 55.01 -17.04
CA LEU A 675 -29.59 55.95 -17.19
C LEU A 675 -28.36 55.48 -16.38
N ALA A 676 -28.58 54.90 -15.20
CA ALA A 676 -27.53 54.29 -14.39
C ALA A 676 -26.92 53.06 -15.08
N GLN A 677 -27.73 52.24 -15.75
CA GLN A 677 -27.25 51.12 -16.55
C GLN A 677 -26.45 51.60 -17.76
N ARG A 678 -26.96 52.57 -18.54
CA ARG A 678 -26.21 53.18 -19.65
C ARG A 678 -24.87 53.77 -19.23
N PHE A 679 -24.82 54.39 -18.05
CA PHE A 679 -23.58 54.89 -17.48
C PHE A 679 -22.58 53.75 -17.16
N LYS A 680 -23.04 52.65 -16.54
CA LYS A 680 -22.21 51.47 -16.31
C LYS A 680 -21.71 50.83 -17.61
N ASP A 681 -22.57 50.76 -18.63
CA ASP A 681 -22.22 50.21 -19.94
C ASP A 681 -21.14 51.07 -20.61
N ALA A 682 -21.27 52.40 -20.58
CA ALA A 682 -20.27 53.33 -21.09
C ALA A 682 -18.94 53.26 -20.30
N GLU A 683 -18.99 53.05 -18.98
CA GLU A 683 -17.78 52.80 -18.17
C GLU A 683 -17.06 51.52 -18.61
N ALA A 684 -17.80 50.44 -18.82
CA ALA A 684 -17.25 49.15 -19.26
C ALA A 684 -16.70 49.22 -20.69
N GLU A 685 -17.43 49.87 -21.61
CA GLU A 685 -17.01 50.07 -22.99
C GLU A 685 -15.73 50.89 -23.07
N TYR A 686 -15.64 51.99 -22.32
CA TYR A 686 -14.44 52.82 -22.31
C TYR A 686 -13.23 52.09 -21.73
N MET A 687 -13.43 51.29 -20.68
CA MET A 687 -12.37 50.45 -20.12
C MET A 687 -11.84 49.43 -21.14
N ARG A 688 -12.74 48.76 -21.87
CA ARG A 688 -12.38 47.83 -22.95
C ARG A 688 -11.66 48.55 -24.09
N TYR A 689 -12.13 49.74 -24.46
CA TYR A 689 -11.54 50.56 -25.50
C TYR A 689 -10.10 50.98 -25.15
N LEU A 690 -9.86 51.46 -23.92
CA LEU A 690 -8.51 51.78 -23.45
C LEU A 690 -7.60 50.55 -23.40
N LYS A 691 -8.10 49.39 -22.94
CA LYS A 691 -7.34 48.13 -22.96
C LYS A 691 -6.94 47.77 -24.40
N GLY A 692 -7.86 47.91 -25.36
CA GLY A 692 -7.58 47.66 -26.79
C GLY A 692 -6.56 48.63 -27.41
N ILE A 693 -6.59 49.91 -27.05
CA ILE A 693 -5.63 50.93 -27.49
C ILE A 693 -4.22 50.63 -26.96
N CYS A 694 -4.13 50.17 -25.71
CA CYS A 694 -2.88 49.82 -25.05
C CYS A 694 -2.31 48.47 -25.50
N ASN A 695 -3.17 47.59 -26.04
CA ASN A 695 -2.78 46.31 -26.60
C ASN A 695 -2.08 46.49 -27.97
N ALA A 696 -0.87 47.05 -27.93
CA ALA A 696 0.01 47.17 -29.08
C ALA A 696 1.27 46.34 -28.84
N LEU A 697 1.81 45.75 -29.91
CA LEU A 697 3.06 45.00 -29.85
C LEU A 697 4.24 45.91 -29.50
N TYR A 698 4.24 47.16 -30.00
CA TYR A 698 5.35 48.10 -29.86
C TYR A 698 4.98 49.34 -29.04
N PHE A 699 5.93 49.83 -28.23
CA PHE A 699 5.78 51.05 -27.43
C PHE A 699 5.34 52.27 -28.25
N ASN A 700 5.98 52.54 -29.39
CA ASN A 700 5.67 53.70 -30.23
C ASN A 700 4.22 53.68 -30.74
N GLU A 701 3.67 52.49 -30.98
CA GLU A 701 2.28 52.33 -31.43
C GLU A 701 1.30 52.61 -30.29
N MET A 702 1.54 52.02 -29.11
CA MET A 702 0.76 52.33 -27.90
C MET A 702 0.80 53.83 -27.58
N TYR A 703 1.99 54.45 -27.65
CA TYR A 703 2.19 55.87 -27.42
C TYR A 703 1.35 56.74 -28.36
N ASN A 704 1.41 56.46 -29.66
CA ASN A 704 0.64 57.20 -30.67
C ASN A 704 -0.87 56.97 -30.55
N ASN A 705 -1.28 55.75 -30.20
CA ASN A 705 -2.68 55.42 -29.94
C ASN A 705 -3.20 56.19 -28.72
N LEU A 706 -2.43 56.22 -27.62
CA LEU A 706 -2.80 56.98 -26.42
C LEU A 706 -2.92 58.48 -26.69
N LEU A 707 -2.00 59.03 -27.49
CA LEU A 707 -2.00 60.45 -27.86
C LEU A 707 -3.20 60.86 -28.73
N ARG A 708 -3.70 59.97 -29.60
CA ARG A 708 -4.69 60.32 -30.65
C ARG A 708 -6.09 59.79 -30.42
N LYS A 709 -6.26 58.74 -29.62
CA LYS A 709 -7.51 57.94 -29.61
C LYS A 709 -8.13 57.79 -28.22
N THR A 710 -7.68 58.53 -27.20
CA THR A 710 -8.12 58.29 -25.80
C THR A 710 -9.30 59.14 -25.32
N ASP A 711 -9.65 60.21 -26.03
CA ASP A 711 -10.82 61.04 -25.73
C ASP A 711 -12.10 60.34 -26.23
N ASN A 712 -12.90 59.87 -25.28
CA ASN A 712 -14.23 59.32 -25.51
C ASN A 712 -15.28 60.07 -24.66
N SER A 713 -15.02 61.35 -24.40
CA SER A 713 -15.89 62.21 -23.58
C SER A 713 -17.29 62.41 -24.18
N SER A 714 -17.45 62.23 -25.50
CA SER A 714 -18.72 62.35 -26.22
C SER A 714 -19.77 61.36 -25.75
N GLN A 715 -19.39 60.10 -25.47
CA GLN A 715 -20.30 59.08 -24.96
C GLN A 715 -20.90 59.48 -23.59
N PHE A 716 -20.05 59.99 -22.68
CA PHE A 716 -20.52 60.49 -21.38
C PHE A 716 -21.31 61.80 -21.51
N LYS A 717 -20.90 62.72 -22.39
CA LYS A 717 -21.64 63.97 -22.67
C LYS A 717 -23.06 63.69 -23.19
N SER A 718 -23.23 62.70 -24.07
CA SER A 718 -24.56 62.28 -24.56
C SER A 718 -25.47 61.74 -23.45
N ILE A 719 -24.90 60.99 -22.48
CA ILE A 719 -25.65 60.54 -21.30
C ILE A 719 -26.02 61.74 -20.42
N LEU A 720 -25.11 62.70 -20.23
CA LEU A 720 -25.39 63.93 -19.48
C LEU A 720 -26.53 64.74 -20.12
N GLU A 721 -26.51 64.90 -21.45
CA GLU A 721 -27.57 65.55 -22.22
C GLU A 721 -28.90 64.81 -22.07
N SER A 722 -28.89 63.48 -22.08
CA SER A 722 -30.09 62.66 -21.83
C SER A 722 -30.66 62.91 -20.43
N ILE A 723 -29.81 62.99 -19.40
CA ILE A 723 -30.25 63.31 -18.03
C ILE A 723 -30.89 64.70 -17.98
N HIS A 724 -30.28 65.70 -18.60
CA HIS A 724 -30.84 67.06 -18.66
C HIS A 724 -32.17 67.10 -19.43
N PHE A 725 -32.25 66.42 -20.57
CA PHE A 725 -33.48 66.31 -21.36
C PHE A 725 -34.61 65.70 -20.55
N TYR A 726 -34.39 64.53 -19.91
CA TYR A 726 -35.42 63.89 -19.11
C TYR A 726 -35.80 64.69 -17.86
N SER A 727 -34.85 65.40 -17.24
CA SER A 727 -35.13 66.30 -16.12
C SER A 727 -36.04 67.46 -16.54
N PHE A 728 -35.76 68.05 -17.71
CA PHE A 728 -36.54 69.14 -18.28
C PHE A 728 -37.94 68.68 -18.76
N SER A 729 -38.02 67.55 -19.44
CA SER A 729 -39.30 66.99 -19.91
C SER A 729 -40.20 66.58 -18.76
N TYR A 730 -39.66 66.01 -17.68
CA TYR A 730 -40.47 65.62 -16.52
C TYR A 730 -40.98 66.85 -15.74
N HIS A 731 -40.18 67.92 -15.62
CA HIS A 731 -40.61 69.19 -15.03
C HIS A 731 -41.68 69.94 -15.83
N ASN A 732 -41.87 69.62 -17.12
CA ASN A 732 -42.89 70.25 -17.97
C ASN A 732 -44.16 69.40 -18.15
N PHE A 733 -44.18 68.15 -17.66
CA PHE A 733 -45.31 67.21 -17.79
C PHE A 733 -45.94 66.80 -16.45
N VAL A 734 -45.29 67.13 -15.32
CA VAL A 734 -45.85 67.09 -13.96
C VAL A 734 -46.15 68.52 -13.54
#